data_AF-K1XGP3-F1
#
_entry.id   AF-K1XGP3-F1
#
_cell.length_a   1.000
_cell.length_b   1.000
_cell.length_c   1.000
_cell.angle_alpha   90.00
_cell.angle_beta   90.00
_cell.angle_gamma   90.00
#
_symmetry.space_group_name_H-M   'P 1'
#
loop_
_entity.id
_entity.type
_entity.pdbx_description
1 polymer ?
#
loop_
_entity_poly.entity_id
_entity_poly.type
_entity_poly.pdbx_seq_one_letter_code
_entity_poly.pdbx_strand_id
1 'polypeptide(L)'
;MTNIIKKITVALLSITAVAGVFAPVASVSAATFNTSANDYPTLQISNYTRNPESNVNWSNAVAANAGEVVSFLVYYHNTASDTANGTTVRVQLPTGAFTTTTITGGVSASNASTVNGNVSVNLSSSQTMTFIPGSVSWYPNKSATPRALLNGQSGSEVVSGGLSVGNIAGGWASQGYVTFRAQVNNSGGTGGGNNGTVASVSTNSAVSIGQNYATLQGNANPNNSNTTVWFEYGTSQSFGNTAGNQTIGSGAASTNVSAYVQNLSSNTTYYYRAVAQNSYGTTYGNTLSFTTQPFNNGGGNNNGSVAFVTTNPATAVAYNNAVLNGSVNPNNSNTSVWFEYGTTQSFGNTAGSQTLGSSNYTTTITGYAYNLTPNTTYYYRVVGQNSSGTTYGNTLNFTTQSSGYNTSGNTPLVYTNAANSVTTNSATFNGSVNPNNSYANAWFEYGMTQSLGYTTGYQAIGSSNYATTLTGSVTSLASNTTYYYRAVAQNSYGTTYGNTLSFTTGGSSTNTSGIAPYVTTRAAQSVFRNSALIDSSVNPNGSLGTSWFDWGATTAFGSRTIIRPIGQANYADNHSAILSGLNAGTTYYYRAVAQNAYGTTYGNTLTLTTTADSIVPVVINNPTPVQPRVIVQQTASGVAPTVTLTPSIDKKNPRGGDEIEYTIQYRNEMASPITNVTLRVELPSEVTYDTATLKPSVSTDNSVTFDLGTITANTQGVITIKAIVNRTIDAEDTLIFGATINYTNARNQFQSATAYLTVLVGSGVAGLASLISVFGNLFSYWFVDLILGLLIGFGIYHFFVRQKEEDVLVK
;
A
#
# COMPACT_ATOMS: atom_id res chain seq x y z
N MET A 1 73.61 -32.99 -16.35
CA MET A 1 74.34 -34.08 -15.68
C MET A 1 74.55 -33.67 -14.22
N THR A 2 74.34 -34.42 -13.15
CA THR A 2 73.68 -35.70 -12.82
C THR A 2 73.85 -35.77 -11.29
N ASN A 3 72.77 -36.04 -10.54
CA ASN A 3 72.71 -36.68 -9.21
C ASN A 3 73.67 -36.26 -8.07
N ILE A 4 73.14 -35.75 -6.95
CA ILE A 4 72.86 -36.51 -5.70
C ILE A 4 74.13 -37.14 -5.06
N ILE A 5 74.49 -36.70 -3.85
CA ILE A 5 74.72 -37.56 -2.66
C ILE A 5 74.95 -36.69 -1.40
N LYS A 6 74.40 -37.17 -0.29
CA LYS A 6 74.19 -36.57 1.03
C LYS A 6 75.40 -36.71 1.98
N LYS A 7 75.56 -35.70 2.86
CA LYS A 7 75.76 -35.74 4.34
C LYS A 7 77.05 -36.37 4.95
N ILE A 8 77.77 -35.61 5.82
CA ILE A 8 77.88 -35.78 7.30
C ILE A 8 79.14 -35.08 7.93
N THR A 9 78.90 -34.40 9.08
CA THR A 9 79.80 -33.95 10.19
C THR A 9 80.56 -32.60 10.18
N VAL A 10 79.91 -31.59 10.79
CA VAL A 10 80.29 -30.77 11.97
C VAL A 10 81.76 -30.76 12.45
N ALA A 11 82.39 -29.57 12.57
CA ALA A 11 82.71 -28.90 13.85
C ALA A 11 83.56 -27.61 13.71
N LEU A 12 83.05 -26.55 14.36
CA LEU A 12 83.72 -25.42 15.07
C LEU A 12 84.85 -24.61 14.41
N LEU A 13 84.63 -23.28 14.32
CA LEU A 13 85.30 -22.34 15.23
C LEU A 13 84.68 -20.93 15.20
N SER A 14 84.46 -20.41 16.42
CA SER A 14 84.48 -18.99 16.86
C SER A 14 83.51 -17.97 16.25
N ILE A 15 82.61 -17.43 17.09
CA ILE A 15 82.69 -16.03 17.55
C ILE A 15 81.85 -15.85 18.84
N THR A 16 82.61 -15.58 19.90
CA THR A 16 82.43 -14.66 21.03
C THR A 16 81.02 -14.27 21.49
N ALA A 17 80.78 -14.59 22.76
CA ALA A 17 79.67 -14.18 23.60
C ALA A 17 79.61 -12.66 23.83
N VAL A 18 78.41 -12.09 23.68
CA VAL A 18 77.93 -10.99 24.53
C VAL A 18 76.96 -11.63 25.51
N ALA A 19 77.34 -11.63 26.79
CA ALA A 19 76.51 -12.06 27.89
C ALA A 19 75.37 -11.05 28.10
N GLY A 20 74.29 -11.21 27.34
CA GLY A 20 72.97 -10.75 27.76
C GLY A 20 72.36 -11.85 28.62
N VAL A 21 72.06 -11.54 29.88
CA VAL A 21 71.27 -12.40 30.77
C VAL A 21 69.88 -12.56 30.15
N PHE A 22 69.69 -13.55 29.29
CA PHE A 22 68.36 -14.09 29.03
C PHE A 22 68.08 -15.06 30.16
N ALA A 23 67.41 -14.57 31.21
CA ALA A 23 66.62 -15.46 32.03
C ALA A 23 65.74 -16.28 31.07
N PRO A 24 65.69 -17.61 31.17
CA PRO A 24 64.62 -18.34 30.54
C PRO A 24 63.35 -17.85 31.25
N VAL A 25 62.61 -16.94 30.63
CA VAL A 25 61.18 -16.84 30.90
C VAL A 25 60.61 -18.14 30.37
N ALA A 26 60.69 -19.17 31.21
CA ALA A 26 59.67 -20.19 31.22
C ALA A 26 58.37 -19.41 31.44
N SER A 27 57.67 -19.12 30.35
CA SER A 27 56.25 -18.79 30.43
C SER A 27 55.58 -20.03 30.98
N VAL A 28 55.59 -20.16 32.31
CA VAL A 28 54.69 -21.07 33.01
C VAL A 28 53.31 -20.60 32.61
N SER A 29 52.64 -21.35 31.73
CA SER A 29 51.28 -21.05 31.34
C SER A 29 50.41 -21.15 32.58
N ALA A 30 50.12 -20.00 33.19
CA ALA A 30 49.36 -19.90 34.43
C ALA A 30 47.92 -20.39 34.26
N ALA A 31 47.34 -20.18 33.07
CA ALA A 31 46.04 -20.71 32.70
C ALA A 31 46.13 -21.90 31.75
N THR A 32 45.15 -22.81 31.84
CA THR A 32 45.01 -23.99 30.97
C THR A 32 43.56 -24.13 30.54
N PHE A 33 43.31 -24.54 29.30
CA PHE A 33 41.97 -24.71 28.77
C PHE A 33 41.61 -26.17 28.55
N ASN A 34 40.35 -26.53 28.83
CA ASN A 34 39.72 -27.78 28.39
C ASN A 34 40.49 -29.07 28.75
N THR A 35 41.17 -29.11 29.91
CA THR A 35 41.98 -30.26 30.34
C THR A 35 41.26 -31.20 31.31
N SER A 36 40.02 -30.90 31.71
CA SER A 36 39.22 -31.73 32.61
C SER A 36 38.52 -32.84 31.83
N ALA A 37 38.41 -34.03 32.43
CA ALA A 37 37.75 -35.17 31.81
C ALA A 37 36.24 -34.93 31.53
N ASN A 38 35.63 -33.96 32.21
CA ASN A 38 34.23 -33.57 32.04
C ASN A 38 34.03 -32.42 31.03
N ASP A 39 35.10 -31.93 30.41
CA ASP A 39 35.01 -30.86 29.42
C ASP A 39 34.42 -31.37 28.11
N TYR A 40 33.65 -30.51 27.44
CA TYR A 40 33.22 -30.78 26.07
C TYR A 40 34.41 -30.72 25.11
N PRO A 41 34.34 -31.40 23.94
CA PRO A 41 35.34 -31.22 22.90
C PRO A 41 35.50 -29.74 22.54
N THR A 42 36.75 -29.30 22.38
CA THR A 42 37.06 -27.87 22.13
C THR A 42 36.39 -27.35 20.86
N LEU A 43 36.20 -28.20 19.84
CA LEU A 43 35.46 -27.89 18.63
C LEU A 43 34.43 -28.99 18.37
N GLN A 44 33.20 -28.57 18.09
CA GLN A 44 32.11 -29.45 17.69
C GLN A 44 31.42 -28.87 16.44
N ILE A 45 30.70 -29.72 15.71
CA ILE A 45 30.03 -29.36 14.46
C ILE A 45 28.62 -29.96 14.40
N SER A 46 27.72 -29.32 13.65
CA SER A 46 26.38 -29.82 13.37
C SER A 46 25.89 -29.38 11.99
N ASN A 47 24.98 -30.13 11.37
CA ASN A 47 24.29 -29.70 10.15
C ASN A 47 23.08 -28.87 10.56
N TYR A 48 23.19 -27.54 10.47
CA TYR A 48 22.16 -26.61 10.91
C TYR A 48 20.90 -26.71 10.03
N THR A 49 21.06 -26.90 8.73
CA THR A 49 19.90 -27.05 7.83
C THR A 49 19.02 -28.24 8.22
N ARG A 50 19.63 -29.33 8.66
CA ARG A 50 18.90 -30.54 9.09
C ARG A 50 18.47 -30.49 10.55
N ASN A 51 19.16 -29.72 11.38
CA ASN A 51 18.92 -29.62 12.82
C ASN A 51 18.91 -28.15 13.26
N PRO A 52 17.91 -27.35 12.82
CA PRO A 52 17.86 -25.95 13.17
C PRO A 52 17.72 -25.79 14.69
N GLU A 53 18.53 -24.89 15.25
CA GLU A 53 18.48 -24.48 16.67
C GLU A 53 18.68 -25.61 17.71
N SER A 54 19.18 -26.77 17.29
CA SER A 54 19.47 -27.86 18.21
C SER A 54 20.61 -27.52 19.17
N ASN A 55 20.39 -27.79 20.46
CA ASN A 55 21.39 -27.69 21.52
C ASN A 55 22.06 -29.03 21.86
N VAL A 56 21.64 -30.13 21.23
CA VAL A 56 22.11 -31.50 21.53
C VAL A 56 22.79 -32.20 20.35
N ASN A 57 22.57 -31.75 19.11
CA ASN A 57 23.08 -32.43 17.89
C ASN A 57 24.51 -31.99 17.52
N TRP A 58 25.41 -31.90 18.49
CA TRP A 58 26.81 -31.54 18.29
C TRP A 58 27.68 -32.79 18.22
N SER A 59 28.47 -32.92 17.16
CA SER A 59 29.33 -34.08 16.91
C SER A 59 30.75 -33.67 16.54
N ASN A 60 31.63 -34.65 16.32
CA ASN A 60 32.96 -34.46 15.75
C ASN A 60 32.99 -34.57 14.21
N ALA A 61 31.87 -34.91 13.58
CA ALA A 61 31.78 -35.06 12.14
C ALA A 61 30.36 -34.80 11.61
N VAL A 62 30.27 -34.19 10.43
CA VAL A 62 28.99 -33.89 9.78
C VAL A 62 29.03 -34.24 8.29
N ALA A 63 27.89 -34.70 7.77
CA ALA A 63 27.64 -34.77 6.33
C ALA A 63 26.82 -33.55 5.88
N ALA A 64 27.21 -32.91 4.78
CA ALA A 64 26.47 -31.79 4.21
C ALA A 64 26.47 -31.80 2.67
N ASN A 65 25.44 -31.20 2.07
CA ASN A 65 25.31 -31.02 0.62
C ASN A 65 25.44 -29.53 0.25
N ALA A 66 25.67 -29.23 -1.04
CA ALA A 66 25.60 -27.86 -1.53
C ALA A 66 24.23 -27.24 -1.20
N GLY A 67 24.27 -26.00 -0.72
CA GLY A 67 23.08 -25.29 -0.24
C GLY A 67 22.81 -25.50 1.25
N GLU A 68 23.39 -26.51 1.91
CA GLU A 68 23.24 -26.71 3.36
C GLU A 68 24.21 -25.84 4.19
N VAL A 69 23.77 -25.50 5.40
CA VAL A 69 24.50 -24.73 6.40
C VAL A 69 24.99 -25.64 7.51
N VAL A 70 26.26 -25.50 7.90
CA VAL A 70 26.85 -26.17 9.06
C VAL A 70 27.12 -25.17 10.17
N SER A 71 26.90 -25.57 11.41
CA SER A 71 27.24 -24.80 12.62
C SER A 71 28.49 -25.37 13.26
N PHE A 72 29.35 -24.51 13.77
CA PHE A 72 30.50 -24.83 14.60
C PHE A 72 30.27 -24.31 16.02
N LEU A 73 30.77 -25.03 17.03
CA LEU A 73 30.81 -24.61 18.42
C LEU A 73 32.25 -24.73 18.92
N VAL A 74 32.81 -23.63 19.41
CA VAL A 74 34.12 -23.59 20.08
C VAL A 74 33.90 -23.46 21.58
N TYR A 75 34.20 -24.52 22.33
CA TYR A 75 34.05 -24.57 23.78
C TYR A 75 35.33 -24.12 24.48
N TYR A 76 35.19 -23.36 25.56
CA TYR A 76 36.29 -22.97 26.42
C TYR A 76 35.92 -23.09 27.90
N HIS A 77 36.85 -23.60 28.67
CA HIS A 77 36.81 -23.66 30.12
C HIS A 77 38.24 -23.52 30.64
N ASN A 78 38.50 -22.46 31.40
CA ASN A 78 39.77 -22.29 32.06
C ASN A 78 39.84 -23.21 33.29
N THR A 79 40.56 -24.32 33.15
CA THR A 79 40.67 -25.38 34.15
C THR A 79 41.69 -25.06 35.25
N ALA A 80 42.51 -24.03 35.05
CA ALA A 80 43.44 -23.54 36.07
C ALA A 80 42.74 -22.63 37.09
N SER A 81 43.45 -22.29 38.16
CA SER A 81 43.01 -21.30 39.15
C SER A 81 43.25 -19.85 38.69
N ASP A 82 44.30 -19.60 37.90
CA ASP A 82 44.65 -18.27 37.44
C ASP A 82 43.73 -17.80 36.32
N THR A 83 43.57 -16.48 36.17
CA THR A 83 42.74 -15.90 35.10
C THR A 83 43.47 -15.98 33.75
N ALA A 84 42.78 -16.49 32.72
CA ALA A 84 43.27 -16.46 31.34
C ALA A 84 43.03 -15.07 30.74
N ASN A 85 44.11 -14.38 30.35
CA ASN A 85 44.07 -12.98 29.94
C ASN A 85 43.96 -12.83 28.42
N GLY A 86 42.98 -12.06 27.95
CA GLY A 86 42.78 -11.78 26.53
C GLY A 86 42.50 -13.04 25.71
N THR A 87 41.53 -13.83 26.16
CA THR A 87 41.19 -15.11 25.52
C THR A 87 40.56 -14.88 24.15
N THR A 88 41.00 -15.64 23.16
CA THR A 88 40.49 -15.62 21.79
C THR A 88 40.10 -17.01 21.32
N VAL A 89 39.08 -17.08 20.48
CA VAL A 89 38.66 -18.31 19.79
C VAL A 89 38.81 -18.15 18.28
N ARG A 90 39.30 -19.20 17.61
CA ARG A 90 39.55 -19.18 16.16
C ARG A 90 39.26 -20.53 15.54
N VAL A 91 38.70 -20.54 14.34
CA VAL A 91 38.48 -21.75 13.53
C VAL A 91 38.99 -21.50 12.11
N GLN A 92 39.79 -22.43 11.59
CA GLN A 92 40.34 -22.31 10.25
C GLN A 92 39.46 -23.05 9.25
N LEU A 93 38.65 -22.29 8.49
CA LEU A 93 37.85 -22.85 7.42
C LEU A 93 38.72 -23.20 6.18
N PRO A 94 38.29 -24.17 5.35
CA PRO A 94 38.97 -24.52 4.11
C PRO A 94 39.03 -23.35 3.12
N THR A 95 40.16 -23.16 2.45
CA THR A 95 40.38 -22.06 1.49
C THR A 95 40.09 -22.44 0.03
N GLY A 96 39.69 -23.69 -0.24
CA GLY A 96 39.41 -24.21 -1.58
C GLY A 96 38.32 -25.27 -1.57
N ALA A 97 38.04 -25.86 -2.73
CA ALA A 97 37.06 -26.93 -2.85
C ALA A 97 37.57 -28.24 -2.22
N PHE A 98 36.70 -28.98 -1.56
CA PHE A 98 36.99 -30.26 -0.93
C PHE A 98 35.78 -31.17 -0.95
N THR A 99 36.00 -32.47 -0.80
CA THR A 99 34.93 -33.46 -0.58
C THR A 99 34.94 -33.92 0.87
N THR A 100 36.12 -34.16 1.45
CA THR A 100 36.29 -34.40 2.89
C THR A 100 37.44 -33.57 3.39
N THR A 101 37.26 -32.89 4.53
CA THR A 101 38.34 -32.14 5.18
C THR A 101 38.19 -32.16 6.70
N THR A 102 39.32 -32.08 7.39
CA THR A 102 39.37 -31.79 8.82
C THR A 102 39.47 -30.28 9.02
N ILE A 103 38.63 -29.73 9.88
CA ILE A 103 38.63 -28.33 10.30
C ILE A 103 39.15 -28.28 11.72
N THR A 104 40.13 -27.41 11.95
CA THR A 104 40.76 -27.19 13.25
C THR A 104 40.33 -25.84 13.80
N GLY A 105 40.01 -25.82 15.09
CA GLY A 105 39.65 -24.61 15.80
C GLY A 105 40.01 -24.72 17.28
N GLY A 106 40.26 -23.59 17.93
CA GLY A 106 40.83 -23.61 19.26
C GLY A 106 40.63 -22.32 20.04
N VAL A 107 41.04 -22.39 21.29
CA VAL A 107 41.05 -21.30 22.26
C VAL A 107 42.49 -21.01 22.68
N SER A 108 42.83 -19.73 22.81
CA SER A 108 44.15 -19.28 23.25
C SER A 108 44.03 -18.04 24.15
N ALA A 109 45.02 -17.79 25.00
CA ALA A 109 45.11 -16.57 25.80
C ALA A 109 46.59 -16.16 25.93
N SER A 110 46.85 -14.91 26.28
CA SER A 110 48.22 -14.37 26.39
C SER A 110 49.10 -15.10 27.43
N ASN A 111 48.48 -15.74 28.43
CA ASN A 111 49.13 -16.52 29.48
C ASN A 111 48.70 -18.00 29.50
N ALA A 112 48.20 -18.54 28.39
CA ALA A 112 47.81 -19.94 28.25
C ALA A 112 48.30 -20.54 26.92
N SER A 113 48.63 -21.83 26.94
CA SER A 113 48.88 -22.57 25.69
C SER A 113 47.60 -22.68 24.86
N THR A 114 47.73 -22.67 23.52
CA THR A 114 46.57 -22.85 22.63
C THR A 114 46.08 -24.30 22.71
N VAL A 115 44.76 -24.48 22.85
CA VAL A 115 44.11 -25.79 22.82
C VAL A 115 43.22 -25.87 21.59
N ASN A 116 43.39 -26.93 20.80
CA ASN A 116 42.70 -27.13 19.54
C ASN A 116 41.78 -28.36 19.61
N GLY A 117 40.63 -28.25 18.95
CA GLY A 117 39.74 -29.35 18.58
C GLY A 117 39.69 -29.52 17.06
N ASN A 118 39.34 -30.72 16.62
CA ASN A 118 39.24 -31.08 15.21
C ASN A 118 37.85 -31.67 14.93
N VAL A 119 37.26 -31.27 13.81
CA VAL A 119 36.00 -31.84 13.30
C VAL A 119 36.14 -32.20 11.82
N SER A 120 35.38 -33.19 11.37
CA SER A 120 35.38 -33.61 9.96
C SER A 120 34.11 -33.17 9.24
N VAL A 121 34.27 -32.62 8.03
CA VAL A 121 33.15 -32.30 7.13
C VAL A 121 33.23 -33.22 5.92
N ASN A 122 32.15 -33.97 5.68
CA ASN A 122 31.99 -34.85 4.53
C ASN A 122 30.92 -34.29 3.60
N LEU A 123 31.30 -33.98 2.37
CA LEU A 123 30.46 -33.41 1.34
C LEU A 123 30.13 -34.44 0.27
N SER A 124 28.96 -34.32 -0.35
CA SER A 124 28.51 -35.25 -1.40
C SER A 124 29.26 -35.11 -2.72
N SER A 125 29.97 -33.99 -2.93
CA SER A 125 30.81 -33.73 -4.10
C SER A 125 31.89 -32.70 -3.74
N SER A 126 32.82 -32.41 -4.66
CA SER A 126 33.79 -31.32 -4.46
C SER A 126 33.03 -29.99 -4.35
N GLN A 127 33.17 -29.31 -3.22
CA GLN A 127 32.37 -28.15 -2.83
C GLN A 127 33.23 -27.18 -2.02
N THR A 128 32.86 -25.91 -1.95
CA THR A 128 33.55 -24.91 -1.12
C THR A 128 32.76 -24.63 0.16
N MET A 129 33.43 -24.06 1.17
CA MET A 129 32.78 -23.66 2.42
C MET A 129 33.09 -22.19 2.71
N THR A 130 32.06 -21.41 3.03
CA THR A 130 32.21 -19.97 3.29
C THR A 130 31.56 -19.61 4.62
N PHE A 131 32.29 -18.86 5.45
CA PHE A 131 31.75 -18.31 6.69
C PHE A 131 30.51 -17.44 6.43
N ILE A 132 29.49 -17.57 7.27
CA ILE A 132 28.29 -16.73 7.24
C ILE A 132 28.55 -15.55 8.21
N PRO A 133 28.78 -14.31 7.73
CA PRO A 133 29.05 -13.18 8.63
C PRO A 133 27.87 -12.93 9.57
N GLY A 134 28.08 -12.37 10.75
CA GLY A 134 26.98 -12.18 11.71
C GLY A 134 26.28 -13.46 12.18
N SER A 135 26.74 -14.67 11.88
CA SER A 135 26.16 -15.90 12.46
C SER A 135 26.71 -16.23 13.86
N VAL A 136 27.55 -15.36 14.41
CA VAL A 136 28.35 -15.63 15.60
C VAL A 136 27.58 -15.30 16.87
N SER A 137 27.42 -16.29 17.74
CA SER A 137 26.78 -16.11 19.05
C SER A 137 27.73 -16.53 20.16
N TRP A 138 27.88 -15.69 21.18
CA TRP A 138 28.79 -15.93 22.32
C TRP A 138 28.03 -16.18 23.61
N TYR A 139 28.31 -17.31 24.27
CA TYR A 139 27.63 -17.77 25.48
C TYR A 139 28.64 -17.90 26.63
N PRO A 140 28.97 -16.78 27.34
CA PRO A 140 29.90 -16.82 28.45
C PRO A 140 29.26 -17.31 29.75
N ASN A 141 30.09 -17.77 30.69
CA ASN A 141 29.72 -18.06 32.08
C ASN A 141 28.50 -18.98 32.24
N LYS A 142 28.48 -20.10 31.50
CA LYS A 142 27.37 -21.06 31.41
C LYS A 142 26.02 -20.45 30.99
N SER A 143 26.03 -19.28 30.36
CA SER A 143 24.79 -18.65 29.91
C SER A 143 24.08 -19.50 28.86
N ALA A 144 22.77 -19.69 29.02
CA ALA A 144 21.91 -20.28 27.99
C ALA A 144 21.51 -19.26 26.91
N THR A 145 21.70 -17.96 27.17
CA THR A 145 21.42 -16.87 26.23
C THR A 145 22.71 -16.23 25.74
N PRO A 146 22.80 -15.86 24.44
CA PRO A 146 24.00 -15.24 23.91
C PRO A 146 24.15 -13.80 24.42
N ARG A 147 25.39 -13.35 24.56
CA ARG A 147 25.77 -11.97 24.88
C ARG A 147 26.35 -11.27 23.66
N ALA A 148 26.31 -9.93 23.68
CA ALA A 148 26.96 -9.11 22.68
C ALA A 148 28.47 -9.38 22.63
N LEU A 149 29.02 -9.41 21.41
CA LEU A 149 30.46 -9.57 21.20
C LEU A 149 31.22 -8.37 21.78
N LEU A 150 32.38 -8.65 22.37
CA LEU A 150 33.20 -7.61 23.00
C LEU A 150 33.80 -6.66 21.94
N ASN A 151 34.17 -5.46 22.38
CA ASN A 151 34.95 -4.50 21.59
C ASN A 151 34.34 -4.14 20.22
N GLY A 152 33.01 -4.26 20.06
CA GLY A 152 32.33 -3.99 18.79
C GLY A 152 32.70 -4.97 17.67
N GLN A 153 33.23 -6.16 18.00
CA GLN A 153 33.61 -7.18 17.03
C GLN A 153 32.43 -7.63 16.17
N SER A 154 32.72 -7.91 14.90
CA SER A 154 31.73 -8.30 13.89
C SER A 154 31.38 -9.79 13.92
N GLY A 155 32.22 -10.60 14.55
CA GLY A 155 32.16 -12.06 14.51
C GLY A 155 33.10 -12.67 13.48
N SER A 156 33.41 -11.97 12.39
CA SER A 156 34.28 -12.47 11.30
C SER A 156 35.71 -12.76 11.74
N GLU A 157 36.11 -12.22 12.88
CA GLU A 157 37.40 -12.46 13.50
C GLU A 157 37.57 -13.95 13.83
N VAL A 158 36.48 -14.70 14.07
CA VAL A 158 36.52 -16.13 14.41
C VAL A 158 37.16 -16.99 13.31
N VAL A 159 37.05 -16.59 12.04
CA VAL A 159 37.66 -17.32 10.90
C VAL A 159 38.90 -16.64 10.33
N SER A 160 39.33 -15.52 10.92
CA SER A 160 40.48 -14.74 10.46
C SER A 160 41.56 -14.64 11.54
N GLY A 161 41.54 -13.58 12.35
CA GLY A 161 42.57 -13.24 13.35
C GLY A 161 42.33 -13.77 14.77
N GLY A 162 41.13 -14.29 15.06
CA GLY A 162 40.70 -14.73 16.39
C GLY A 162 39.67 -13.78 17.01
N LEU A 163 38.52 -14.32 17.41
CA LEU A 163 37.48 -13.58 18.11
C LEU A 163 37.81 -13.50 19.60
N SER A 164 38.01 -12.30 20.13
CA SER A 164 38.20 -12.10 21.58
C SER A 164 36.91 -12.35 22.37
N VAL A 165 37.04 -13.12 23.45
CA VAL A 165 36.02 -13.40 24.47
C VAL A 165 36.42 -12.86 25.86
N GLY A 166 37.49 -12.08 25.92
CA GLY A 166 37.93 -11.37 27.12
C GLY A 166 38.70 -12.22 28.12
N ASN A 167 38.75 -11.80 29.38
CA ASN A 167 39.44 -12.55 30.44
C ASN A 167 38.52 -13.64 30.99
N ILE A 168 39.05 -14.87 31.14
CA ILE A 168 38.29 -16.02 31.65
C ILE A 168 38.87 -16.42 33.01
N ALA A 169 38.10 -16.17 34.08
CA ALA A 169 38.47 -16.60 35.43
C ALA A 169 38.59 -18.13 35.52
N GLY A 170 39.35 -18.63 36.49
CA GLY A 170 39.48 -20.07 36.71
C GLY A 170 38.19 -20.74 37.17
N GLY A 171 37.96 -21.98 36.73
CA GLY A 171 36.93 -22.88 37.24
C GLY A 171 35.60 -22.88 36.47
N TRP A 172 34.73 -23.81 36.87
CA TRP A 172 33.54 -24.19 36.09
C TRP A 172 32.58 -23.05 35.77
N ALA A 173 32.43 -22.05 36.64
CA ALA A 173 31.44 -20.99 36.46
C ALA A 173 31.74 -20.09 35.26
N SER A 174 33.00 -20.00 34.82
CA SER A 174 33.43 -19.13 33.72
C SER A 174 33.43 -19.81 32.34
N GLN A 175 33.14 -21.12 32.28
CA GLN A 175 33.10 -21.84 31.01
C GLN A 175 32.06 -21.21 30.07
N GLY A 176 32.32 -21.32 28.77
CA GLY A 176 31.42 -20.81 27.76
C GLY A 176 31.73 -21.39 26.40
N TYR A 177 31.02 -20.90 25.40
CA TYR A 177 31.26 -21.29 24.02
C TYR A 177 30.88 -20.20 23.04
N VAL A 178 31.42 -20.30 21.82
CA VAL A 178 31.05 -19.48 20.68
C VAL A 178 30.51 -20.38 19.60
N THR A 179 29.35 -20.05 19.04
CA THR A 179 28.84 -20.71 17.84
C THR A 179 28.96 -19.79 16.64
N PHE A 180 29.16 -20.37 15.46
CA PHE A 180 29.03 -19.66 14.18
C PHE A 180 28.63 -20.64 13.07
N ARG A 181 28.29 -20.12 11.89
CA ARG A 181 27.81 -20.91 10.75
C ARG A 181 28.68 -20.73 9.52
N ALA A 182 28.75 -21.77 8.70
CA ALA A 182 29.34 -21.74 7.37
C ALA A 182 28.41 -22.39 6.35
N GLN A 183 28.35 -21.82 5.15
CA GLN A 183 27.59 -22.32 4.01
C GLN A 183 28.44 -23.29 3.19
N VAL A 184 27.87 -24.42 2.79
CA VAL A 184 28.45 -25.30 1.77
C VAL A 184 27.96 -24.85 0.39
N ASN A 185 28.87 -24.53 -0.52
CA ASN A 185 28.57 -24.08 -1.89
C ASN A 185 29.07 -25.07 -2.93
N ASN A 186 28.44 -25.12 -4.10
CA ASN A 186 28.98 -25.85 -5.25
C ASN A 186 30.37 -25.31 -5.61
N SER A 187 31.33 -26.21 -5.86
CA SER A 187 32.54 -25.82 -6.56
C SER A 187 32.19 -25.75 -8.05
N GLY A 188 32.49 -24.63 -8.71
CA GLY A 188 32.12 -24.41 -10.11
C GLY A 188 32.69 -25.51 -11.01
N GLY A 189 31.85 -26.47 -11.40
CA GLY A 189 32.14 -27.47 -12.42
C GLY A 189 31.65 -26.98 -13.78
N THR A 190 32.58 -26.81 -14.71
CA THR A 190 32.32 -26.52 -16.13
C THR A 190 31.47 -27.63 -16.76
N GLY A 191 30.24 -27.32 -17.15
CA GLY A 191 29.40 -28.23 -17.93
C GLY A 191 28.01 -27.69 -18.23
N GLY A 192 27.86 -27.03 -19.39
CA GLY A 192 26.58 -26.90 -20.10
C GLY A 192 25.77 -25.62 -19.91
N GLY A 193 26.15 -24.55 -20.62
CA GLY A 193 25.17 -23.72 -21.33
C GLY A 193 24.51 -22.50 -20.66
N ASN A 194 24.82 -22.12 -19.42
CA ASN A 194 24.39 -20.81 -18.87
C ASN A 194 25.52 -20.16 -18.05
N ASN A 195 25.92 -18.94 -18.45
CA ASN A 195 26.99 -18.14 -17.84
C ASN A 195 26.53 -17.51 -16.51
N GLY A 196 26.23 -18.36 -15.51
CA GLY A 196 25.79 -17.94 -14.18
C GLY A 196 26.92 -17.83 -13.17
N THR A 197 26.83 -16.86 -12.25
CA THR A 197 27.78 -16.68 -11.15
C THR A 197 27.03 -16.57 -9.81
N VAL A 198 27.75 -16.49 -8.69
CA VAL A 198 27.13 -16.18 -7.40
C VAL A 198 26.30 -14.91 -7.51
N ALA A 199 25.12 -14.87 -6.89
CA ALA A 199 24.26 -13.68 -6.88
C ALA A 199 24.98 -12.51 -6.21
N SER A 200 24.68 -11.26 -6.58
CA SER A 200 25.17 -10.08 -5.85
C SER A 200 24.03 -9.45 -5.07
N VAL A 201 24.27 -8.98 -3.85
CA VAL A 201 23.23 -8.34 -3.03
C VAL A 201 23.80 -7.11 -2.29
N SER A 202 22.99 -6.07 -2.15
CA SER A 202 23.27 -4.89 -1.33
C SER A 202 22.12 -4.60 -0.38
N THR A 203 22.43 -4.07 0.79
CA THR A 203 21.44 -3.66 1.79
C THR A 203 21.25 -2.15 1.70
N ASN A 204 20.00 -1.70 1.61
CA ASN A 204 19.63 -0.29 1.56
C ASN A 204 18.98 0.13 2.89
N SER A 205 18.98 1.43 3.18
CA SER A 205 18.40 1.99 4.41
C SER A 205 16.94 1.58 4.61
N ALA A 206 16.62 1.21 5.85
CA ALA A 206 15.28 0.85 6.27
C ALA A 206 14.38 2.09 6.23
N VAL A 207 13.12 1.88 5.88
CA VAL A 207 12.09 2.92 5.80
C VAL A 207 10.91 2.55 6.69
N SER A 208 10.02 3.51 6.93
CA SER A 208 8.83 3.32 7.77
C SER A 208 9.20 2.73 9.14
N ILE A 209 10.10 3.39 9.86
CA ILE A 209 10.59 2.95 11.17
C ILE A 209 9.66 3.50 12.26
N GLY A 210 8.89 2.62 12.90
CA GLY A 210 7.97 2.95 13.99
C GLY A 210 8.47 2.51 15.36
N GLN A 211 7.58 2.53 16.35
CA GLN A 211 7.91 2.12 17.73
C GLN A 211 8.16 0.62 17.86
N ASN A 212 7.59 -0.23 16.99
CA ASN A 212 7.73 -1.68 17.07
C ASN A 212 7.82 -2.38 15.70
N TYR A 213 8.17 -1.64 14.63
CA TYR A 213 8.27 -2.17 13.28
C TYR A 213 9.25 -1.37 12.40
N ALA A 214 9.67 -1.95 11.28
CA ALA A 214 10.41 -1.29 10.19
C ALA A 214 10.27 -2.04 8.87
N THR A 215 10.56 -1.38 7.74
CA THR A 215 10.68 -2.01 6.42
C THR A 215 12.14 -2.05 5.98
N LEU A 216 12.69 -3.24 5.82
CA LEU A 216 14.06 -3.50 5.35
C LEU A 216 14.08 -3.50 3.82
N GLN A 217 15.13 -2.94 3.22
CA GLN A 217 15.26 -2.82 1.76
C GLN A 217 16.63 -3.26 1.26
N GLY A 218 16.70 -3.70 0.02
CA GLY A 218 17.95 -4.11 -0.63
C GLY A 218 17.79 -4.31 -2.13
N ASN A 219 18.89 -4.65 -2.79
CA ASN A 219 18.94 -5.00 -4.20
C ASN A 219 19.67 -6.33 -4.37
N ALA A 220 19.19 -7.20 -5.26
CA ALA A 220 19.84 -8.47 -5.54
C ALA A 220 19.83 -8.78 -7.05
N ASN A 221 20.99 -9.10 -7.61
CA ASN A 221 21.13 -9.62 -8.97
C ASN A 221 21.29 -11.15 -8.92
N PRO A 222 20.40 -11.92 -9.56
CA PRO A 222 20.51 -13.38 -9.60
C PRO A 222 21.73 -13.91 -10.36
N ASN A 223 22.35 -13.07 -11.20
CA ASN A 223 23.49 -13.40 -12.04
C ASN A 223 23.28 -14.70 -12.85
N ASN A 224 22.17 -14.77 -13.58
CA ASN A 224 21.79 -15.89 -14.45
C ASN A 224 21.56 -17.23 -13.74
N SER A 225 21.33 -17.23 -12.42
CA SER A 225 20.99 -18.43 -11.66
C SER A 225 19.83 -18.18 -10.73
N ASN A 226 18.96 -19.19 -10.56
CA ASN A 226 17.77 -19.05 -9.72
C ASN A 226 18.18 -18.67 -8.29
N THR A 227 17.76 -17.50 -7.84
CA THR A 227 18.26 -16.88 -6.60
C THR A 227 17.13 -16.62 -5.61
N THR A 228 17.36 -16.95 -4.35
CA THR A 228 16.50 -16.64 -3.22
C THR A 228 17.16 -15.58 -2.35
N VAL A 229 16.38 -14.60 -1.89
CA VAL A 229 16.86 -13.45 -1.12
C VAL A 229 16.05 -13.33 0.16
N TRP A 230 16.68 -12.99 1.28
CA TRP A 230 16.01 -12.69 2.54
C TRP A 230 16.78 -11.61 3.29
N PHE A 231 16.22 -11.15 4.41
CA PHE A 231 16.89 -10.27 5.34
C PHE A 231 17.18 -10.99 6.65
N GLU A 232 18.34 -10.75 7.22
CA GLU A 232 18.67 -11.11 8.60
C GLU A 232 18.62 -9.85 9.45
N TYR A 233 18.04 -9.92 10.66
CA TYR A 233 17.95 -8.78 11.56
C TYR A 233 17.97 -9.19 13.04
N GLY A 234 18.36 -8.27 13.91
CA GLY A 234 18.39 -8.47 15.37
C GLY A 234 18.89 -7.24 16.12
N THR A 235 18.82 -7.24 17.46
CA THR A 235 19.33 -6.15 18.31
C THR A 235 20.87 -6.14 18.41
N SER A 236 21.53 -7.12 17.79
CA SER A 236 22.97 -7.24 17.65
C SER A 236 23.34 -7.58 16.20
N GLN A 237 24.60 -7.35 15.83
CA GLN A 237 25.15 -7.72 14.51
C GLN A 237 25.31 -9.24 14.32
N SER A 238 25.08 -10.03 15.38
CA SER A 238 24.91 -11.49 15.28
C SER A 238 23.55 -11.88 14.70
N PHE A 239 22.70 -10.88 14.43
CA PHE A 239 21.30 -11.06 14.05
C PHE A 239 20.62 -12.09 14.96
N GLY A 240 19.57 -12.74 14.49
CA GLY A 240 18.83 -13.74 15.28
C GLY A 240 17.46 -14.03 14.71
N ASN A 241 17.01 -13.19 13.79
CA ASN A 241 15.75 -13.32 13.07
C ASN A 241 16.00 -13.21 11.57
N THR A 242 15.11 -13.80 10.77
CA THR A 242 15.08 -13.66 9.31
C THR A 242 13.72 -13.16 8.84
N ALA A 243 13.66 -12.38 7.77
CA ALA A 243 12.42 -11.88 7.18
C ALA A 243 12.48 -11.79 5.65
N GLY A 244 11.31 -11.81 4.99
CA GLY A 244 11.16 -11.52 3.56
C GLY A 244 11.92 -12.45 2.62
N ASN A 245 11.83 -13.77 2.84
CA ASN A 245 12.36 -14.78 1.93
C ASN A 245 11.62 -14.73 0.58
N GLN A 246 12.33 -14.47 -0.52
CA GLN A 246 11.80 -14.23 -1.85
C GLN A 246 12.70 -14.83 -2.94
N THR A 247 12.15 -15.62 -3.86
CA THR A 247 12.89 -16.10 -5.05
C THR A 247 12.76 -15.09 -6.18
N ILE A 248 13.88 -14.53 -6.63
CA ILE A 248 13.97 -13.49 -7.67
C ILE A 248 14.29 -14.06 -9.07
N GLY A 249 14.20 -15.37 -9.24
CA GLY A 249 14.42 -16.05 -10.52
C GLY A 249 15.89 -16.07 -10.94
N SER A 250 16.17 -16.33 -12.22
CA SER A 250 17.52 -16.47 -12.81
C SER A 250 17.89 -15.33 -13.78
N GLY A 251 17.40 -14.12 -13.54
CA GLY A 251 17.68 -12.95 -14.38
C GLY A 251 19.13 -12.46 -14.30
N ALA A 252 19.54 -11.67 -15.30
CA ALA A 252 20.84 -10.97 -15.33
C ALA A 252 20.79 -9.57 -14.69
N ALA A 253 19.60 -9.08 -14.33
CA ALA A 253 19.36 -7.74 -13.83
C ALA A 253 19.16 -7.72 -12.31
N SER A 254 19.59 -6.63 -11.68
CA SER A 254 19.34 -6.40 -10.26
C SER A 254 17.86 -6.13 -10.00
N THR A 255 17.33 -6.77 -8.96
CA THR A 255 15.94 -6.69 -8.51
C THR A 255 15.89 -6.06 -7.12
N ASN A 256 14.98 -5.10 -6.91
CA ASN A 256 14.71 -4.56 -5.57
C ASN A 256 14.04 -5.64 -4.70
N VAL A 257 14.45 -5.72 -3.44
CA VAL A 257 13.93 -6.66 -2.45
C VAL A 257 13.58 -5.91 -1.17
N SER A 258 12.49 -6.32 -0.49
CA SER A 258 12.07 -5.69 0.76
C SER A 258 11.46 -6.69 1.75
N ALA A 259 11.53 -6.38 3.05
CA ALA A 259 10.91 -7.17 4.12
C ALA A 259 10.33 -6.27 5.23
N TYR A 260 9.07 -6.48 5.59
CA TYR A 260 8.47 -5.83 6.76
C TYR A 260 8.75 -6.64 8.03
N VAL A 261 9.27 -5.99 9.08
CA VAL A 261 9.58 -6.61 10.37
C VAL A 261 8.78 -5.93 11.48
N GLN A 262 8.21 -6.72 12.40
CA GLN A 262 7.32 -6.27 13.47
C GLN A 262 7.65 -6.93 14.81
N ASN A 263 6.92 -6.55 15.88
CA ASN A 263 7.19 -6.97 17.27
C ASN A 263 8.58 -6.55 17.76
N LEU A 264 9.10 -5.45 17.23
CA LEU A 264 10.35 -4.86 17.68
C LEU A 264 10.14 -4.15 19.01
N SER A 265 11.15 -4.16 19.88
CA SER A 265 11.13 -3.33 21.08
C SER A 265 11.24 -1.86 20.69
N SER A 266 10.57 -0.97 21.41
CA SER A 266 10.64 0.48 21.20
C SER A 266 11.96 1.07 21.70
N ASN A 267 12.33 2.24 21.16
CA ASN A 267 13.62 2.88 21.42
C ASN A 267 14.84 1.96 21.27
N THR A 268 14.77 0.97 20.38
CA THR A 268 15.76 -0.11 20.30
C THR A 268 16.40 -0.12 18.91
N THR A 269 17.72 -0.16 18.88
CA THR A 269 18.49 -0.29 17.64
C THR A 269 18.51 -1.74 17.16
N TYR A 270 18.14 -1.94 15.89
CA TYR A 270 18.23 -3.20 15.18
C TYR A 270 19.24 -3.08 14.06
N TYR A 271 20.08 -4.11 13.92
CA TYR A 271 20.99 -4.31 12.81
C TYR A 271 20.35 -5.27 11.81
N TYR A 272 20.56 -5.05 10.52
CA TYR A 272 20.04 -5.92 9.48
C TYR A 272 20.93 -5.94 8.23
N ARG A 273 20.76 -6.99 7.42
CA ARG A 273 21.38 -7.11 6.09
C ARG A 273 20.51 -7.93 5.14
N ALA A 274 20.61 -7.66 3.84
CA ALA A 274 20.08 -8.51 2.79
C ALA A 274 21.04 -9.69 2.51
N VAL A 275 20.49 -10.85 2.15
CA VAL A 275 21.21 -12.08 1.87
C VAL A 275 20.64 -12.69 0.61
N ALA A 276 21.47 -13.07 -0.36
CA ALA A 276 21.05 -13.71 -1.60
C ALA A 276 21.78 -15.05 -1.79
N GLN A 277 21.05 -16.09 -2.17
CA GLN A 277 21.57 -17.44 -2.37
C GLN A 277 21.13 -17.99 -3.71
N ASN A 278 22.06 -18.54 -4.48
CA ASN A 278 21.78 -19.33 -5.67
C ASN A 278 22.60 -20.62 -5.68
N SER A 279 22.48 -21.41 -6.75
CA SER A 279 23.21 -22.68 -6.89
C SER A 279 24.75 -22.53 -6.88
N TYR A 280 25.27 -21.31 -7.07
CA TYR A 280 26.69 -20.99 -7.08
C TYR A 280 27.18 -20.40 -5.73
N GLY A 281 26.29 -20.07 -4.80
CA GLY A 281 26.63 -19.71 -3.43
C GLY A 281 25.73 -18.63 -2.83
N THR A 282 26.07 -18.22 -1.61
CA THR A 282 25.39 -17.16 -0.86
C THR A 282 26.25 -15.90 -0.78
N THR A 283 25.66 -14.74 -1.03
CA THR A 283 26.25 -13.42 -0.79
C THR A 283 25.48 -12.64 0.26
N TYR A 284 26.19 -11.75 0.93
CA TYR A 284 25.68 -10.93 2.02
C TYR A 284 25.87 -9.46 1.67
N GLY A 285 24.82 -8.67 1.86
CA GLY A 285 24.88 -7.23 1.76
C GLY A 285 25.61 -6.62 2.96
N ASN A 286 25.92 -5.34 2.86
CA ASN A 286 26.41 -4.53 3.97
C ASN A 286 25.45 -4.57 5.16
N THR A 287 25.97 -4.57 6.38
CA THR A 287 25.13 -4.43 7.57
C THR A 287 24.76 -2.97 7.77
N LEU A 288 23.47 -2.70 7.91
CA LEU A 288 22.91 -1.40 8.27
C LEU A 288 22.17 -1.51 9.60
N SER A 289 21.79 -0.38 10.19
CA SER A 289 20.97 -0.35 11.39
C SER A 289 19.87 0.71 11.30
N PHE A 290 18.84 0.52 12.12
CA PHE A 290 17.80 1.51 12.38
C PHE A 290 17.42 1.47 13.87
N THR A 291 16.88 2.57 14.40
CA THR A 291 16.38 2.63 15.78
C THR A 291 14.89 2.86 15.77
N THR A 292 14.14 1.96 16.41
CA THR A 292 12.69 2.13 16.59
C THR A 292 12.40 3.36 17.44
N GLN A 293 11.26 3.98 17.21
CA GLN A 293 10.87 5.20 17.94
C GLN A 293 10.63 4.90 19.44
N PRO A 294 10.86 5.88 20.35
CA PRO A 294 10.62 5.70 21.77
C PRO A 294 9.14 5.53 22.12
N PHE A 295 8.88 4.76 23.19
CA PHE A 295 7.54 4.59 23.75
C PHE A 295 7.19 5.80 24.62
N ASN A 296 6.32 6.68 24.12
CA ASN A 296 5.83 7.81 24.89
C ASN A 296 4.66 7.36 25.77
N ASN A 297 4.95 7.10 27.05
CA ASN A 297 3.93 6.83 28.05
C ASN A 297 3.50 8.14 28.71
N GLY A 298 2.42 8.75 28.23
CA GLY A 298 1.86 9.97 28.82
C GLY A 298 0.58 10.47 28.14
N GLY A 299 -0.56 10.22 28.78
CA GLY A 299 -1.79 11.03 28.65
C GLY A 299 -2.78 10.66 27.54
N GLY A 300 -3.75 9.79 27.85
CA GLY A 300 -5.18 9.97 27.53
C GLY A 300 -5.68 10.14 26.09
N ASN A 301 -4.84 10.12 25.05
CA ASN A 301 -5.29 10.41 23.69
C ASN A 301 -5.05 9.23 22.74
N ASN A 302 -6.13 8.76 22.12
CA ASN A 302 -6.20 7.79 21.02
C ASN A 302 -5.44 8.29 19.77
N ASN A 303 -4.11 8.35 19.82
CA ASN A 303 -3.32 8.68 18.65
C ASN A 303 -2.98 7.41 17.88
N GLY A 304 -3.57 7.29 16.70
CA GLY A 304 -3.29 6.24 15.74
C GLY A 304 -1.81 6.03 15.47
N SER A 305 -1.44 4.79 15.18
CA SER A 305 -0.18 4.44 14.52
C SER A 305 -0.50 3.73 13.22
N VAL A 306 0.46 3.65 12.28
CA VAL A 306 0.21 3.04 10.96
C VAL A 306 -0.35 1.62 11.08
N ALA A 307 -1.09 1.18 10.06
CA ALA A 307 -1.64 -0.16 10.03
C ALA A 307 -0.57 -1.22 9.82
N PHE A 308 -0.74 -2.39 10.40
CA PHE A 308 0.11 -3.55 10.12
C PHE A 308 -0.50 -4.33 8.97
N VAL A 309 0.24 -4.59 7.89
CA VAL A 309 -0.24 -5.37 6.74
C VAL A 309 0.71 -6.52 6.41
N THR A 310 0.17 -7.66 6.00
CA THR A 310 0.93 -8.85 5.60
C THR A 310 0.30 -9.45 4.34
N THR A 311 1.10 -9.70 3.31
CA THR A 311 0.61 -10.34 2.08
C THR A 311 0.71 -11.85 2.26
N ASN A 312 -0.42 -12.55 2.09
CA ASN A 312 -0.54 -13.99 2.19
C ASN A 312 -0.63 -14.62 0.78
N PRO A 313 -0.23 -15.89 0.58
CA PRO A 313 -0.24 -16.55 -0.73
C PRO A 313 -1.58 -16.44 -1.47
N ALA A 314 -1.52 -16.25 -2.79
CA ALA A 314 -2.70 -16.16 -3.63
C ALA A 314 -3.36 -17.53 -3.73
N THR A 315 -4.68 -17.54 -3.75
CA THR A 315 -5.50 -18.76 -3.89
C THR A 315 -6.34 -18.68 -5.15
N ALA A 316 -6.94 -19.81 -5.54
CA ALA A 316 -7.80 -19.90 -6.72
C ALA A 316 -7.14 -19.31 -8.00
N VAL A 317 -5.85 -19.60 -8.19
CA VAL A 317 -5.09 -19.15 -9.36
C VAL A 317 -5.52 -19.94 -10.59
N ALA A 318 -6.26 -19.28 -11.49
CA ALA A 318 -6.78 -19.83 -12.74
C ALA A 318 -5.96 -19.34 -13.94
N TYR A 319 -6.39 -19.68 -15.16
CA TYR A 319 -5.71 -19.24 -16.39
C TYR A 319 -5.87 -17.75 -16.68
N ASN A 320 -6.84 -17.04 -16.09
CA ASN A 320 -7.02 -15.59 -16.32
C ASN A 320 -7.41 -14.79 -15.06
N ASN A 321 -7.29 -15.38 -13.87
CA ASN A 321 -7.64 -14.71 -12.61
C ASN A 321 -6.95 -15.35 -11.39
N ALA A 322 -6.95 -14.65 -10.25
CA ALA A 322 -6.52 -15.15 -8.95
C ALA A 322 -7.12 -14.34 -7.79
N VAL A 323 -7.18 -14.96 -6.60
CA VAL A 323 -7.50 -14.28 -5.34
C VAL A 323 -6.22 -13.95 -4.59
N LEU A 324 -6.01 -12.67 -4.33
CA LEU A 324 -4.94 -12.12 -3.52
C LEU A 324 -5.39 -12.12 -2.07
N ASN A 325 -4.55 -12.64 -1.17
CA ASN A 325 -4.87 -12.74 0.26
C ASN A 325 -3.92 -11.88 1.10
N GLY A 326 -4.42 -11.33 2.19
CA GLY A 326 -3.63 -10.52 3.11
C GLY A 326 -4.24 -10.49 4.50
N SER A 327 -3.48 -9.98 5.46
CA SER A 327 -3.92 -9.77 6.84
C SER A 327 -3.56 -8.35 7.25
N VAL A 328 -4.49 -7.64 7.87
CA VAL A 328 -4.31 -6.25 8.27
C VAL A 328 -4.81 -6.01 9.69
N ASN A 329 -3.99 -5.37 10.51
CA ASN A 329 -4.39 -4.81 11.80
C ASN A 329 -4.43 -3.28 11.70
N PRO A 330 -5.61 -2.65 11.85
CA PRO A 330 -5.77 -1.21 11.69
C PRO A 330 -5.09 -0.35 12.76
N ASN A 331 -4.62 -0.99 13.83
CA ASN A 331 -3.85 -0.36 14.92
C ASN A 331 -4.56 0.85 15.56
N ASN A 332 -5.84 0.65 15.90
CA ASN A 332 -6.73 1.67 16.46
C ASN A 332 -6.96 2.90 15.55
N SER A 333 -6.64 2.78 14.26
CA SER A 333 -6.89 3.81 13.26
C SER A 333 -7.63 3.27 12.07
N ASN A 334 -8.59 4.04 11.57
CA ASN A 334 -9.33 3.67 10.38
C ASN A 334 -8.35 3.48 9.22
N THR A 335 -8.33 2.28 8.64
CA THR A 335 -7.28 1.84 7.71
C THR A 335 -7.90 1.46 6.37
N SER A 336 -7.54 2.17 5.32
CA SER A 336 -7.75 1.76 3.93
C SER A 336 -6.80 0.62 3.58
N VAL A 337 -7.29 -0.42 2.92
CA VAL A 337 -6.49 -1.58 2.52
C VAL A 337 -6.78 -1.92 1.08
N TRP A 338 -5.78 -2.18 0.25
CA TRP A 338 -5.94 -2.71 -1.11
C TRP A 338 -4.78 -3.65 -1.45
N PHE A 339 -4.86 -4.33 -2.59
CA PHE A 339 -3.72 -4.99 -3.21
C PHE A 339 -3.23 -4.20 -4.42
N GLU A 340 -1.92 -4.19 -4.62
CA GLU A 340 -1.29 -3.82 -5.88
C GLU A 340 -0.83 -5.08 -6.58
N TYR A 341 -1.04 -5.20 -7.90
CA TYR A 341 -0.57 -6.34 -8.68
C TYR A 341 -0.20 -5.97 -10.13
N GLY A 342 0.63 -6.80 -10.78
CA GLY A 342 1.04 -6.62 -12.17
C GLY A 342 2.01 -7.71 -12.64
N THR A 343 2.33 -7.73 -13.93
CA THR A 343 3.34 -8.65 -14.50
C THR A 343 4.78 -8.26 -14.13
N THR A 344 4.94 -7.08 -13.52
CA THR A 344 6.19 -6.54 -12.99
C THR A 344 5.99 -6.06 -11.54
N GLN A 345 7.07 -5.94 -10.78
CA GLN A 345 7.05 -5.41 -9.39
C GLN A 345 6.87 -3.88 -9.32
N SER A 346 6.82 -3.18 -10.45
CA SER A 346 6.28 -1.81 -10.47
C SER A 346 4.78 -1.78 -10.22
N PHE A 347 4.14 -2.96 -10.25
CA PHE A 347 2.71 -3.14 -10.26
C PHE A 347 2.11 -2.25 -11.37
N GLY A 348 0.79 -2.05 -11.35
CA GLY A 348 0.10 -1.28 -12.39
C GLY A 348 -1.41 -1.44 -12.33
N ASN A 349 -1.87 -2.40 -11.54
CA ASN A 349 -3.26 -2.64 -11.24
C ASN A 349 -3.46 -2.70 -9.72
N THR A 350 -4.67 -2.41 -9.26
CA THR A 350 -5.09 -2.59 -7.87
C THR A 350 -6.32 -3.49 -7.77
N ALA A 351 -6.49 -4.16 -6.63
CA ALA A 351 -7.63 -5.05 -6.38
C ALA A 351 -8.03 -5.05 -4.89
N GLY A 352 -9.28 -5.39 -4.59
CA GLY A 352 -9.72 -5.67 -3.20
C GLY A 352 -9.66 -4.50 -2.23
N SER A 353 -9.90 -3.26 -2.71
CA SER A 353 -9.90 -2.07 -1.87
C SER A 353 -11.03 -2.11 -0.84
N GLN A 354 -10.72 -1.92 0.43
CA GLN A 354 -11.66 -1.94 1.55
C GLN A 354 -11.22 -0.99 2.68
N THR A 355 -12.11 -0.74 3.63
CA THR A 355 -11.80 0.03 4.84
C THR A 355 -12.02 -0.82 6.06
N LEU A 356 -11.04 -0.86 6.94
CA LEU A 356 -11.14 -1.46 8.25
C LEU A 356 -11.31 -0.34 9.28
N GLY A 357 -12.27 -0.48 10.18
CA GLY A 357 -12.49 0.45 11.29
C GLY A 357 -11.28 0.55 12.23
N SER A 358 -11.31 1.49 13.16
CA SER A 358 -10.30 1.67 14.21
C SER A 358 -10.35 0.54 15.24
N SER A 359 -9.71 -0.58 14.87
CA SER A 359 -9.59 -1.81 15.66
C SER A 359 -8.12 -2.12 15.93
N ASN A 360 -7.82 -2.84 17.02
CA ASN A 360 -6.49 -3.41 17.28
C ASN A 360 -6.40 -4.90 16.92
N TYR A 361 -7.43 -5.46 16.29
CA TYR A 361 -7.45 -6.87 15.86
C TYR A 361 -7.02 -7.01 14.41
N THR A 362 -6.25 -8.07 14.14
CA THR A 362 -5.90 -8.45 12.77
C THR A 362 -7.12 -9.04 12.06
N THR A 363 -7.42 -8.53 10.87
CA THR A 363 -8.50 -8.97 9.98
C THR A 363 -7.89 -9.48 8.67
N THR A 364 -8.40 -10.60 8.16
CA THR A 364 -8.01 -11.09 6.82
C THR A 364 -8.76 -10.32 5.74
N ILE A 365 -8.06 -10.03 4.66
CA ILE A 365 -8.55 -9.25 3.52
C ILE A 365 -8.25 -10.01 2.23
N THR A 366 -9.14 -9.89 1.24
CA THR A 366 -8.99 -10.53 -0.07
C THR A 366 -9.21 -9.53 -1.21
N GLY A 367 -8.56 -9.77 -2.34
CA GLY A 367 -8.67 -8.96 -3.54
C GLY A 367 -8.66 -9.81 -4.79
N TYR A 368 -9.49 -9.47 -5.77
CA TYR A 368 -9.63 -10.29 -6.98
C TYR A 368 -8.90 -9.65 -8.17
N ALA A 369 -7.94 -10.39 -8.72
CA ALA A 369 -7.21 -10.01 -9.93
C ALA A 369 -7.79 -10.77 -11.12
N TYR A 370 -8.21 -10.07 -12.18
CA TYR A 370 -8.92 -10.64 -13.34
C TYR A 370 -8.40 -10.06 -14.66
N ASN A 371 -8.86 -10.62 -15.79
CA ASN A 371 -8.31 -10.34 -17.13
C ASN A 371 -6.79 -10.58 -17.21
N LEU A 372 -6.32 -11.56 -16.44
CA LEU A 372 -4.91 -11.93 -16.43
C LEU A 372 -4.57 -12.72 -17.69
N THR A 373 -3.36 -12.53 -18.19
CA THR A 373 -2.88 -13.30 -19.34
C THR A 373 -2.61 -14.75 -18.90
N PRO A 374 -3.00 -15.78 -19.67
CA PRO A 374 -2.67 -17.18 -19.36
C PRO A 374 -1.18 -17.46 -19.32
N ASN A 375 -0.79 -18.47 -18.54
CA ASN A 375 0.61 -18.88 -18.37
C ASN A 375 1.56 -17.71 -18.03
N THR A 376 1.10 -16.76 -17.22
CA THR A 376 1.80 -15.49 -16.94
C THR A 376 1.96 -15.31 -15.43
N THR A 377 3.17 -14.95 -15.00
CA THR A 377 3.47 -14.64 -13.60
C THR A 377 3.06 -13.20 -13.27
N TYR A 378 2.32 -13.04 -12.17
CA TYR A 378 1.93 -11.77 -11.59
C TYR A 378 2.52 -11.62 -10.19
N TYR A 379 3.02 -10.43 -9.89
CA TYR A 379 3.49 -10.00 -8.56
C TYR A 379 2.38 -9.21 -7.88
N TYR A 380 2.22 -9.35 -6.57
CA TYR A 380 1.24 -8.59 -5.80
C TYR A 380 1.67 -8.36 -4.35
N ARG A 381 1.11 -7.32 -3.72
CA ARG A 381 1.26 -7.03 -2.29
C ARG A 381 0.00 -6.39 -1.72
N VAL A 382 -0.30 -6.60 -0.45
CA VAL A 382 -1.31 -5.80 0.28
C VAL A 382 -0.70 -4.46 0.67
N VAL A 383 -1.51 -3.40 0.70
CA VAL A 383 -1.16 -2.05 1.13
C VAL A 383 -2.19 -1.61 2.16
N GLY A 384 -1.74 -1.04 3.26
CA GLY A 384 -2.59 -0.45 4.30
C GLY A 384 -2.25 1.01 4.48
N GLN A 385 -3.25 1.88 4.56
CA GLN A 385 -3.06 3.31 4.73
C GLN A 385 -4.03 3.82 5.78
N ASN A 386 -3.52 4.51 6.79
CA ASN A 386 -4.33 5.25 7.74
C ASN A 386 -3.77 6.66 7.94
N SER A 387 -4.36 7.43 8.86
CA SER A 387 -3.95 8.82 9.15
C SER A 387 -2.49 8.96 9.59
N SER A 388 -1.84 7.88 10.01
CA SER A 388 -0.45 7.87 10.45
C SER A 388 0.54 7.52 9.33
N GLY A 389 0.07 7.06 8.16
CA GLY A 389 0.91 6.70 7.02
C GLY A 389 0.45 5.45 6.24
N THR A 390 1.25 5.11 5.21
CA THR A 390 1.03 3.94 4.35
C THR A 390 2.06 2.85 4.67
N THR A 391 1.61 1.62 4.82
CA THR A 391 2.41 0.41 4.98
C THR A 391 2.18 -0.55 3.84
N TYR A 392 3.25 -1.23 3.43
CA TYR A 392 3.23 -2.17 2.33
C TYR A 392 3.58 -3.56 2.86
N GLY A 393 2.78 -4.56 2.47
CA GLY A 393 3.07 -5.95 2.72
C GLY A 393 4.23 -6.43 1.86
N ASN A 394 4.76 -7.61 2.18
CA ASN A 394 5.73 -8.30 1.33
C ASN A 394 5.17 -8.55 -0.06
N THR A 395 6.02 -8.46 -1.10
CA THR A 395 5.60 -8.82 -2.46
C THR A 395 5.61 -10.35 -2.62
N LEU A 396 4.49 -10.93 -3.01
CA LEU A 396 4.37 -12.32 -3.42
C LEU A 396 4.08 -12.41 -4.92
N ASN A 397 4.12 -13.61 -5.48
CA ASN A 397 3.75 -13.84 -6.88
C ASN A 397 2.91 -15.11 -7.02
N PHE A 398 2.20 -15.19 -8.14
CA PHE A 398 1.52 -16.40 -8.61
C PHE A 398 1.62 -16.48 -10.14
N THR A 399 1.50 -17.67 -10.71
CA THR A 399 1.48 -17.85 -12.17
C THR A 399 0.13 -18.39 -12.60
N THR A 400 -0.54 -17.68 -13.50
CA THR A 400 -1.81 -18.15 -14.08
C THR A 400 -1.59 -19.45 -14.84
N GLN A 401 -2.61 -20.31 -14.84
CA GLN A 401 -2.53 -21.60 -15.54
C GLN A 401 -2.43 -21.41 -17.06
N SER A 402 -1.86 -22.38 -17.77
CA SER A 402 -1.89 -22.40 -19.24
C SER A 402 -3.33 -22.59 -19.76
N SER A 403 -3.65 -22.02 -20.93
CA SER A 403 -4.98 -22.08 -21.57
C SER A 403 -5.37 -23.48 -22.09
N GLY A 404 -4.77 -24.55 -21.56
CA GLY A 404 -4.89 -25.92 -22.05
C GLY A 404 -5.67 -26.90 -21.16
N TYR A 405 -6.39 -26.45 -20.12
CA TYR A 405 -7.14 -27.35 -19.23
C TYR A 405 -8.66 -27.17 -19.30
N ASN A 406 -9.29 -28.14 -19.97
CA ASN A 406 -10.67 -28.63 -19.92
C ASN A 406 -11.83 -27.66 -20.24
N THR A 407 -12.44 -27.87 -21.42
CA THR A 407 -13.61 -27.17 -21.98
C THR A 407 -14.95 -27.60 -21.36
N SER A 408 -15.02 -27.86 -20.05
CA SER A 408 -16.28 -28.24 -19.36
C SER A 408 -16.64 -27.33 -18.18
N GLY A 409 -16.43 -26.02 -18.29
CA GLY A 409 -16.94 -25.06 -17.33
C GLY A 409 -18.39 -24.65 -17.64
N ASN A 410 -19.20 -24.44 -16.60
CA ASN A 410 -20.56 -23.91 -16.71
C ASN A 410 -20.63 -22.51 -16.07
N THR A 411 -21.58 -21.67 -16.48
CA THR A 411 -21.90 -20.44 -15.77
C THR A 411 -22.30 -20.73 -14.32
N PRO A 412 -22.22 -19.76 -13.38
CA PRO A 412 -22.58 -20.00 -11.98
C PRO A 412 -24.07 -20.38 -11.84
N LEU A 413 -24.45 -21.11 -10.78
CA LEU A 413 -25.85 -21.21 -10.35
C LEU A 413 -26.09 -20.21 -9.23
N VAL A 414 -27.16 -19.41 -9.34
CA VAL A 414 -27.43 -18.29 -8.43
C VAL A 414 -28.86 -18.36 -7.93
N TYR A 415 -29.04 -18.28 -6.61
CA TYR A 415 -30.33 -18.18 -5.95
C TYR A 415 -30.39 -16.92 -5.11
N THR A 416 -31.44 -16.12 -5.30
CA THR A 416 -31.80 -15.03 -4.39
C THR A 416 -32.67 -15.60 -3.28
N ASN A 417 -32.30 -15.35 -2.02
CA ASN A 417 -33.05 -15.75 -0.84
C ASN A 417 -33.70 -14.53 -0.17
N ALA A 418 -34.72 -14.75 0.66
CA ALA A 418 -35.44 -13.69 1.34
C ALA A 418 -34.53 -12.76 2.16
N ALA A 419 -34.77 -11.45 2.06
CA ALA A 419 -34.10 -10.43 2.86
C ALA A 419 -34.53 -10.56 4.34
N ASN A 420 -33.61 -10.30 5.26
CA ASN A 420 -33.87 -10.27 6.69
C ASN A 420 -33.39 -8.93 7.28
N SER A 421 -33.57 -8.76 8.60
CA SER A 421 -33.19 -7.54 9.32
C SER A 421 -33.72 -6.27 8.64
N VAL A 422 -34.93 -6.34 8.10
CA VAL A 422 -35.58 -5.22 7.41
C VAL A 422 -36.04 -4.22 8.47
N THR A 423 -35.43 -3.03 8.47
CA THR A 423 -35.78 -1.93 9.37
C THR A 423 -36.58 -0.86 8.61
N THR A 424 -36.76 0.31 9.22
CA THR A 424 -37.34 1.48 8.56
C THR A 424 -36.45 2.07 7.46
N ASN A 425 -35.16 1.75 7.41
CA ASN A 425 -34.22 2.34 6.45
C ASN A 425 -33.07 1.42 6.03
N SER A 426 -33.15 0.12 6.32
CA SER A 426 -32.11 -0.84 5.97
C SER A 426 -32.68 -2.24 5.78
N ALA A 427 -31.91 -3.10 5.12
CA ALA A 427 -32.19 -4.53 4.99
C ALA A 427 -30.89 -5.30 4.74
N THR A 428 -30.91 -6.60 5.01
CA THR A 428 -29.83 -7.52 4.63
C THR A 428 -30.34 -8.52 3.60
N PHE A 429 -29.76 -8.48 2.41
CA PHE A 429 -30.03 -9.41 1.31
C PHE A 429 -29.30 -10.72 1.52
N ASN A 430 -29.94 -11.81 1.13
CA ASN A 430 -29.39 -13.16 1.24
C ASN A 430 -29.47 -13.88 -0.11
N GLY A 431 -28.53 -14.79 -0.38
CA GLY A 431 -28.49 -15.57 -1.60
C GLY A 431 -27.56 -16.78 -1.45
N SER A 432 -27.52 -17.62 -2.46
CA SER A 432 -26.52 -18.68 -2.58
C SER A 432 -26.01 -18.79 -4.01
N VAL A 433 -24.72 -19.06 -4.15
CA VAL A 433 -24.02 -19.11 -5.43
C VAL A 433 -23.17 -20.38 -5.50
N ASN A 434 -23.37 -21.20 -6.52
CA ASN A 434 -22.47 -22.28 -6.89
C ASN A 434 -21.56 -21.79 -8.05
N PRO A 435 -20.24 -21.72 -7.86
CA PRO A 435 -19.31 -21.28 -8.91
C PRO A 435 -19.17 -22.23 -10.10
N ASN A 436 -19.63 -23.49 -9.96
CA ASN A 436 -19.52 -24.55 -10.97
C ASN A 436 -18.07 -24.84 -11.39
N ASN A 437 -17.19 -25.05 -10.41
CA ASN A 437 -15.76 -25.35 -10.61
C ASN A 437 -14.94 -24.23 -11.27
N SER A 438 -15.55 -23.08 -11.53
CA SER A 438 -14.86 -21.89 -12.04
C SER A 438 -15.00 -20.80 -11.01
N TYR A 439 -13.92 -20.06 -10.75
CA TYR A 439 -13.97 -18.97 -9.81
C TYR A 439 -15.09 -17.98 -10.16
N ALA A 440 -15.96 -17.66 -9.21
CA ALA A 440 -17.08 -16.73 -9.40
C ALA A 440 -17.05 -15.57 -8.39
N ASN A 441 -17.45 -14.38 -8.86
CA ASN A 441 -17.83 -13.26 -7.99
C ASN A 441 -19.34 -13.12 -7.98
N ALA A 442 -19.90 -12.57 -6.90
CA ALA A 442 -21.32 -12.31 -6.81
C ALA A 442 -21.66 -11.01 -6.05
N TRP A 443 -22.80 -10.42 -6.37
CA TRP A 443 -23.33 -9.18 -5.78
C TRP A 443 -24.85 -9.21 -5.78
N PHE A 444 -25.49 -8.22 -5.17
CA PHE A 444 -26.93 -7.98 -5.34
C PHE A 444 -27.17 -6.75 -6.19
N GLU A 445 -28.16 -6.84 -7.08
CA GLU A 445 -28.80 -5.69 -7.70
C GLU A 445 -30.11 -5.42 -6.97
N TYR A 446 -30.46 -4.16 -6.73
CA TYR A 446 -31.69 -3.76 -6.06
C TYR A 446 -32.25 -2.44 -6.58
N GLY A 447 -33.51 -2.15 -6.26
CA GLY A 447 -34.17 -0.89 -6.61
C GLY A 447 -35.64 -0.89 -6.22
N MET A 448 -36.33 0.24 -6.40
CA MET A 448 -37.76 0.36 -6.07
C MET A 448 -38.66 -0.22 -7.19
N THR A 449 -38.06 -0.76 -8.25
CA THR A 449 -38.75 -1.40 -9.39
C THR A 449 -38.07 -2.70 -9.78
N GLN A 450 -38.78 -3.52 -10.55
CA GLN A 450 -38.22 -4.74 -11.15
C GLN A 450 -37.10 -4.46 -12.16
N SER A 451 -36.94 -3.23 -12.64
CA SER A 451 -35.84 -2.87 -13.54
C SER A 451 -34.49 -2.72 -12.81
N LEU A 452 -34.49 -2.70 -11.47
CA LEU A 452 -33.32 -2.56 -10.59
C LEU A 452 -32.46 -1.32 -10.97
N GLY A 453 -31.47 -0.95 -10.17
CA GLY A 453 -30.68 0.25 -10.48
C GLY A 453 -29.55 0.57 -9.52
N TYR A 454 -29.50 -0.13 -8.39
CA TYR A 454 -28.44 -0.05 -7.40
C TYR A 454 -27.76 -1.41 -7.27
N THR A 455 -26.48 -1.44 -6.87
CA THR A 455 -25.74 -2.67 -6.62
C THR A 455 -25.05 -2.64 -5.27
N THR A 456 -24.94 -3.79 -4.61
CA THR A 456 -24.03 -3.95 -3.47
C THR A 456 -22.59 -4.13 -3.97
N GLY A 457 -21.62 -4.13 -3.04
CA GLY A 457 -20.26 -4.54 -3.37
C GLY A 457 -20.16 -6.00 -3.82
N TYR A 458 -19.13 -6.29 -4.64
CA TYR A 458 -18.81 -7.64 -5.14
C TYR A 458 -18.18 -8.50 -4.04
N GLN A 459 -18.53 -9.79 -4.02
CA GLN A 459 -18.05 -10.81 -3.09
C GLN A 459 -17.45 -11.98 -3.85
N ALA A 460 -16.28 -12.43 -3.41
CA ALA A 460 -15.60 -13.61 -3.90
C ALA A 460 -16.30 -14.89 -3.42
N ILE A 461 -16.77 -15.74 -4.34
CA ILE A 461 -17.44 -17.02 -4.01
C ILE A 461 -16.46 -18.20 -4.08
N GLY A 462 -15.32 -18.03 -4.75
CA GLY A 462 -14.35 -19.11 -4.97
C GLY A 462 -14.73 -19.96 -6.19
N SER A 463 -14.07 -21.11 -6.35
CA SER A 463 -14.16 -21.98 -7.54
C SER A 463 -14.66 -23.39 -7.22
N SER A 464 -15.46 -23.56 -6.17
CA SER A 464 -16.00 -24.87 -5.78
C SER A 464 -17.15 -25.32 -6.69
N ASN A 465 -17.57 -26.57 -6.56
CA ASN A 465 -18.84 -27.10 -7.10
C ASN A 465 -19.97 -27.11 -6.06
N TYR A 466 -19.79 -26.44 -4.92
CA TYR A 466 -20.78 -26.38 -3.85
C TYR A 466 -21.37 -24.95 -3.75
N ALA A 467 -22.66 -24.86 -3.44
CA ALA A 467 -23.29 -23.58 -3.20
C ALA A 467 -22.72 -22.92 -1.93
N THR A 468 -22.34 -21.65 -2.03
CA THR A 468 -21.82 -20.81 -0.95
C THR A 468 -22.80 -19.68 -0.69
N THR A 469 -22.96 -19.27 0.57
CA THR A 469 -23.87 -18.18 0.95
C THR A 469 -23.35 -16.82 0.48
N LEU A 470 -24.27 -15.98 -0.01
CA LEU A 470 -24.04 -14.57 -0.37
C LEU A 470 -24.89 -13.68 0.54
N THR A 471 -24.30 -12.64 1.16
CA THR A 471 -25.04 -11.70 2.04
C THR A 471 -24.67 -10.25 1.75
N GLY A 472 -25.62 -9.32 1.81
CA GLY A 472 -25.36 -7.89 1.53
C GLY A 472 -26.25 -6.96 2.32
N SER A 473 -25.68 -6.15 3.20
CA SER A 473 -26.43 -5.14 3.95
C SER A 473 -26.54 -3.83 3.17
N VAL A 474 -27.75 -3.29 3.10
CA VAL A 474 -28.06 -1.99 2.48
C VAL A 474 -28.68 -1.07 3.52
N THR A 475 -28.26 0.20 3.52
CA THR A 475 -28.74 1.24 4.43
C THR A 475 -29.29 2.43 3.61
N SER A 476 -29.82 3.44 4.30
CA SER A 476 -30.42 4.63 3.69
C SER A 476 -31.58 4.33 2.73
N LEU A 477 -32.26 3.20 2.95
CA LEU A 477 -33.49 2.88 2.24
C LEU A 477 -34.62 3.82 2.71
N ALA A 478 -35.49 4.19 1.79
CA ALA A 478 -36.74 4.87 2.14
C ALA A 478 -37.61 3.97 3.03
N SER A 479 -38.28 4.54 4.04
CA SER A 479 -39.24 3.85 4.92
C SER A 479 -40.56 3.56 4.20
N ASN A 480 -41.30 2.54 4.65
CA ASN A 480 -42.57 2.08 4.07
C ASN A 480 -42.52 1.91 2.52
N THR A 481 -41.40 1.41 1.99
CA THR A 481 -41.13 1.36 0.54
C THR A 481 -40.78 -0.07 0.13
N THR A 482 -41.45 -0.56 -0.91
CA THR A 482 -41.11 -1.86 -1.52
C THR A 482 -39.89 -1.74 -2.41
N TYR A 483 -38.88 -2.55 -2.14
CA TYR A 483 -37.69 -2.73 -2.95
C TYR A 483 -37.68 -4.13 -3.56
N TYR A 484 -37.22 -4.22 -4.79
CA TYR A 484 -36.91 -5.43 -5.53
C TYR A 484 -35.40 -5.64 -5.51
N TYR A 485 -34.95 -6.89 -5.45
CA TYR A 485 -33.53 -7.24 -5.47
C TYR A 485 -33.31 -8.64 -6.05
N ARG A 486 -32.13 -8.89 -6.63
CA ARG A 486 -31.68 -10.20 -7.09
C ARG A 486 -30.19 -10.41 -6.81
N ALA A 487 -29.80 -11.63 -6.49
CA ALA A 487 -28.40 -12.04 -6.49
C ALA A 487 -27.91 -12.20 -7.94
N VAL A 488 -26.66 -11.85 -8.19
CA VAL A 488 -25.99 -11.99 -9.49
C VAL A 488 -24.64 -12.61 -9.25
N ALA A 489 -24.21 -13.54 -10.11
CA ALA A 489 -22.85 -14.06 -10.07
C ALA A 489 -22.26 -14.21 -11.46
N GLN A 490 -20.95 -14.04 -11.55
CA GLN A 490 -20.19 -14.08 -12.79
C GLN A 490 -18.92 -14.91 -12.61
N ASN A 491 -18.67 -15.82 -13.55
CA ASN A 491 -17.39 -16.50 -13.72
C ASN A 491 -16.87 -16.30 -15.15
N SER A 492 -15.75 -16.93 -15.51
CA SER A 492 -15.16 -16.82 -16.86
C SER A 492 -16.06 -17.35 -17.99
N TYR A 493 -17.13 -18.07 -17.67
CA TYR A 493 -18.08 -18.65 -18.63
C TYR A 493 -19.37 -17.83 -18.78
N GLY A 494 -19.58 -16.81 -17.94
CA GLY A 494 -20.70 -15.87 -18.08
C GLY A 494 -21.30 -15.41 -16.75
N THR A 495 -22.36 -14.63 -16.87
CA THR A 495 -23.12 -14.06 -15.75
C THR A 495 -24.48 -14.75 -15.62
N THR A 496 -24.82 -15.18 -14.42
CA THR A 496 -26.13 -15.75 -14.08
C THR A 496 -26.83 -14.86 -13.08
N TYR A 497 -28.14 -14.69 -13.27
CA TYR A 497 -29.00 -13.89 -12.40
C TYR A 497 -29.92 -14.83 -11.61
N GLY A 498 -30.01 -14.61 -10.31
CA GLY A 498 -31.04 -15.22 -9.48
C GLY A 498 -32.41 -14.60 -9.73
N ASN A 499 -33.45 -15.18 -9.12
CA ASN A 499 -34.80 -14.64 -9.18
C ASN A 499 -34.88 -13.25 -8.51
N THR A 500 -35.72 -12.37 -9.05
CA THR A 500 -36.02 -11.09 -8.40
C THR A 500 -37.02 -11.32 -7.27
N LEU A 501 -36.63 -10.98 -6.04
CA LEU A 501 -37.49 -10.96 -4.86
C LEU A 501 -37.78 -9.51 -4.46
N SER A 502 -38.72 -9.31 -3.53
CA SER A 502 -39.01 -8.00 -2.96
C SER A 502 -39.17 -8.03 -1.45
N PHE A 503 -38.96 -6.89 -0.81
CA PHE A 503 -39.27 -6.65 0.61
C PHE A 503 -39.79 -5.21 0.78
N THR A 504 -40.48 -4.93 1.89
CA THR A 504 -40.95 -3.58 2.22
C THR A 504 -40.33 -3.13 3.53
N THR A 505 -39.64 -1.99 3.52
CA THR A 505 -39.09 -1.37 4.74
C THR A 505 -40.20 -0.95 5.70
N GLY A 506 -39.92 -0.94 7.00
CA GLY A 506 -40.89 -0.47 8.01
C GLY A 506 -41.12 1.05 7.96
N GLY A 507 -42.12 1.56 8.66
CA GLY A 507 -42.40 3.00 8.80
C GLY A 507 -43.85 3.37 8.44
N SER A 508 -44.19 4.66 8.51
CA SER A 508 -45.54 5.19 8.20
C SER A 508 -45.44 6.35 7.21
N SER A 509 -46.21 6.34 6.12
CA SER A 509 -46.34 7.49 5.22
C SER A 509 -47.36 8.47 5.79
N THR A 510 -47.09 9.78 5.69
CA THR A 510 -48.03 10.81 6.15
C THR A 510 -49.19 11.06 5.17
N ASN A 511 -49.21 10.39 4.02
CA ASN A 511 -50.27 10.49 3.03
C ASN A 511 -50.71 9.09 2.57
N THR A 512 -52.00 8.79 2.74
CA THR A 512 -52.64 7.50 2.45
C THR A 512 -53.41 7.50 1.13
N SER A 513 -53.52 8.64 0.44
CA SER A 513 -54.03 8.69 -0.93
C SER A 513 -52.94 8.23 -1.89
N GLY A 514 -53.06 7.00 -2.38
CA GLY A 514 -52.08 6.35 -3.25
C GLY A 514 -52.00 6.95 -4.65
N ILE A 515 -51.39 8.14 -4.76
CA ILE A 515 -51.28 8.90 -6.01
C ILE A 515 -49.84 8.84 -6.51
N ALA A 516 -49.65 8.43 -7.77
CA ALA A 516 -48.35 8.48 -8.46
C ALA A 516 -47.83 9.94 -8.56
N PRO A 517 -46.52 10.18 -8.71
CA PRO A 517 -45.99 11.55 -8.72
C PRO A 517 -46.40 12.32 -9.99
N TYR A 518 -46.31 13.65 -9.98
CA TYR A 518 -46.42 14.48 -11.19
C TYR A 518 -45.02 14.94 -11.60
N VAL A 519 -44.66 14.82 -12.88
CA VAL A 519 -43.37 15.30 -13.40
C VAL A 519 -43.53 16.03 -14.73
N THR A 520 -42.84 17.16 -14.87
CA THR A 520 -42.73 17.92 -16.11
C THR A 520 -41.27 18.12 -16.46
N THR A 521 -40.88 17.81 -17.70
CA THR A 521 -39.54 18.07 -18.20
C THR A 521 -39.43 19.55 -18.59
N ARG A 522 -38.39 20.24 -18.11
CA ARG A 522 -38.15 21.66 -18.41
C ARG A 522 -36.98 21.82 -19.38
N ALA A 523 -36.94 22.95 -20.07
CA ALA A 523 -35.83 23.30 -20.95
C ALA A 523 -34.50 23.27 -20.17
N ALA A 524 -33.42 22.86 -20.83
CA ALA A 524 -32.09 22.86 -20.24
C ALA A 524 -31.73 24.27 -19.76
N GLN A 525 -31.23 24.38 -18.53
CA GLN A 525 -30.82 25.66 -17.93
C GLN A 525 -29.57 26.22 -18.60
N SER A 526 -28.69 25.33 -19.06
CA SER A 526 -27.48 25.66 -19.80
C SER A 526 -27.04 24.46 -20.64
N VAL A 527 -26.54 24.74 -21.83
CA VAL A 527 -26.03 23.73 -22.77
C VAL A 527 -24.65 24.21 -23.23
N PHE A 528 -23.65 23.33 -23.11
CA PHE A 528 -22.25 23.57 -23.45
C PHE A 528 -21.81 22.62 -24.58
N ARG A 529 -20.52 22.66 -24.92
CA ARG A 529 -19.92 21.84 -25.98
C ARG A 529 -19.99 20.35 -25.68
N ASN A 530 -19.72 19.96 -24.43
CA ASN A 530 -19.64 18.57 -23.98
C ASN A 530 -20.56 18.23 -22.79
N SER A 531 -21.37 19.18 -22.33
CA SER A 531 -22.21 19.00 -21.15
C SER A 531 -23.48 19.83 -21.18
N ALA A 532 -24.46 19.48 -20.36
CA ALA A 532 -25.68 20.24 -20.17
C ALA A 532 -26.20 20.11 -18.74
N LEU A 533 -26.85 21.18 -18.25
CA LEU A 533 -27.62 21.16 -17.01
C LEU A 533 -29.11 21.13 -17.38
N ILE A 534 -29.73 19.97 -17.23
CA ILE A 534 -31.15 19.73 -17.53
C ILE A 534 -32.00 19.87 -16.27
N ASP A 535 -33.28 20.18 -16.44
CA ASP A 535 -34.16 20.51 -15.32
C ASP A 535 -35.57 19.93 -15.48
N SER A 536 -36.26 19.76 -14.35
CA SER A 536 -37.61 19.21 -14.27
C SER A 536 -38.35 19.80 -13.09
N SER A 537 -39.68 19.68 -13.09
CA SER A 537 -40.53 20.02 -11.94
C SER A 537 -41.25 18.75 -11.50
N VAL A 538 -41.07 18.33 -10.25
CA VAL A 538 -41.56 17.06 -9.74
C VAL A 538 -42.35 17.25 -8.44
N ASN A 539 -43.59 16.77 -8.40
CA ASN A 539 -44.38 16.64 -7.17
C ASN A 539 -44.45 15.15 -6.77
N PRO A 540 -43.84 14.75 -5.63
CA PRO A 540 -43.93 13.38 -5.12
C PRO A 540 -45.35 12.94 -4.69
N ASN A 541 -46.30 13.87 -4.61
CA ASN A 541 -47.69 13.68 -4.17
C ASN A 541 -47.77 13.03 -2.78
N GLY A 542 -46.93 13.50 -1.85
CA GLY A 542 -47.05 13.16 -0.43
C GLY A 542 -46.52 11.78 -0.06
N SER A 543 -45.98 11.08 -1.05
CA SER A 543 -45.37 9.77 -0.90
C SER A 543 -43.91 9.88 -1.28
N LEU A 544 -43.02 9.21 -0.54
CA LEU A 544 -41.60 9.23 -0.86
C LEU A 544 -41.41 8.77 -2.31
N GLY A 545 -40.79 9.63 -3.10
CA GLY A 545 -40.53 9.37 -4.51
C GLY A 545 -39.06 9.48 -4.87
N THR A 546 -38.76 9.11 -6.11
CA THR A 546 -37.49 9.35 -6.80
C THR A 546 -37.73 10.01 -8.15
N SER A 547 -36.72 10.66 -8.70
CA SER A 547 -36.74 11.22 -10.05
C SER A 547 -35.38 11.08 -10.73
N TRP A 548 -35.39 10.95 -12.05
CA TRP A 548 -34.23 10.91 -12.92
C TRP A 548 -34.61 11.43 -14.31
N PHE A 549 -33.64 11.50 -15.22
CA PHE A 549 -33.88 11.78 -16.63
C PHE A 549 -33.46 10.59 -17.49
N ASP A 550 -34.33 10.15 -18.39
CA ASP A 550 -33.91 9.31 -19.51
C ASP A 550 -33.39 10.25 -20.62
N TRP A 551 -32.25 9.94 -21.24
CA TRP A 551 -31.65 10.77 -22.28
C TRP A 551 -30.89 9.95 -23.33
N GLY A 552 -30.61 10.53 -24.50
CA GLY A 552 -29.79 9.91 -25.54
C GLY A 552 -29.83 10.65 -26.88
N ALA A 553 -29.04 10.20 -27.84
CA ALA A 553 -28.99 10.79 -29.19
C ALA A 553 -30.25 10.52 -30.03
N THR A 554 -31.16 9.66 -29.54
CA THR A 554 -32.43 9.34 -30.19
C THR A 554 -33.57 9.36 -29.18
N THR A 555 -34.83 9.34 -29.66
CA THR A 555 -36.03 9.24 -28.81
C THR A 555 -36.21 7.88 -28.14
N ALA A 556 -35.40 6.87 -28.51
CA ALA A 556 -35.29 5.63 -27.74
C ALA A 556 -34.47 5.84 -26.45
N PHE A 557 -33.90 7.03 -26.27
CA PHE A 557 -32.98 7.37 -25.20
C PHE A 557 -31.79 6.41 -25.23
N GLY A 558 -31.60 5.58 -24.21
CA GLY A 558 -30.48 4.62 -24.10
C GLY A 558 -29.52 4.96 -22.96
N SER A 559 -29.70 6.11 -22.32
CA SER A 559 -28.99 6.51 -21.11
C SER A 559 -29.97 7.09 -20.08
N ARG A 560 -29.54 7.10 -18.82
CA ARG A 560 -30.32 7.61 -17.70
C ARG A 560 -29.40 8.31 -16.71
N THR A 561 -29.83 9.43 -16.16
CA THR A 561 -29.13 10.11 -15.05
C THR A 561 -29.31 9.32 -13.76
N ILE A 562 -28.48 9.58 -12.76
CA ILE A 562 -28.64 8.97 -11.45
C ILE A 562 -30.05 9.23 -10.90
N ILE A 563 -30.63 8.19 -10.30
CA ILE A 563 -31.93 8.23 -9.62
C ILE A 563 -31.77 9.00 -8.31
N ARG A 564 -32.50 10.10 -8.17
CA ARG A 564 -32.43 11.00 -7.01
C ARG A 564 -33.69 10.86 -6.15
N PRO A 565 -33.57 10.72 -4.83
CA PRO A 565 -34.73 10.79 -3.95
C PRO A 565 -35.29 12.22 -3.93
N ILE A 566 -36.60 12.35 -4.16
CA ILE A 566 -37.31 13.65 -4.20
C ILE A 566 -38.16 13.89 -2.94
N GLY A 567 -38.01 13.02 -1.94
CA GLY A 567 -38.78 13.09 -0.71
C GLY A 567 -40.27 12.85 -0.91
N GLN A 568 -41.07 13.26 0.08
CA GLN A 568 -42.52 13.05 0.15
C GLN A 568 -43.30 14.37 0.15
N ALA A 569 -42.76 15.38 -0.52
CA ALA A 569 -43.43 16.68 -0.62
C ALA A 569 -44.78 16.53 -1.34
N ASN A 570 -45.75 17.37 -0.96
CA ASN A 570 -47.06 17.50 -1.60
C ASN A 570 -47.10 18.66 -2.61
N TYR A 571 -45.94 19.22 -2.95
CA TYR A 571 -45.80 20.33 -3.90
C TYR A 571 -44.74 19.98 -4.94
N ALA A 572 -44.83 20.62 -6.10
CA ALA A 572 -43.84 20.45 -7.16
C ALA A 572 -42.56 21.22 -6.82
N ASP A 573 -41.40 20.59 -7.00
CA ASP A 573 -40.10 21.20 -6.82
C ASP A 573 -39.17 20.91 -8.01
N ASN A 574 -38.23 21.81 -8.25
CA ASN A 574 -37.33 21.69 -9.39
C ASN A 574 -36.20 20.71 -9.09
N HIS A 575 -35.95 19.83 -10.05
CA HIS A 575 -34.90 18.83 -9.97
C HIS A 575 -34.07 18.88 -11.23
N SER A 576 -32.81 19.28 -11.06
CA SER A 576 -31.84 19.34 -12.14
C SER A 576 -30.91 18.12 -12.15
N ALA A 577 -30.28 17.86 -13.29
CA ALA A 577 -29.25 16.84 -13.44
C ALA A 577 -28.19 17.28 -14.46
N ILE A 578 -26.98 16.75 -14.30
CA ILE A 578 -25.85 17.00 -15.21
C ILE A 578 -25.82 15.90 -16.27
N LEU A 579 -25.69 16.30 -17.52
CA LEU A 579 -25.22 15.46 -18.61
C LEU A 579 -23.76 15.85 -18.91
N SER A 580 -22.84 14.88 -18.92
CA SER A 580 -21.41 15.07 -19.25
C SER A 580 -20.98 14.08 -20.33
N GLY A 581 -19.83 14.31 -20.96
CA GLY A 581 -19.35 13.47 -22.06
C GLY A 581 -20.20 13.53 -23.33
N LEU A 582 -20.91 14.63 -23.55
CA LEU A 582 -21.70 14.83 -24.77
C LEU A 582 -20.78 15.16 -25.95
N ASN A 583 -21.15 14.71 -27.15
CA ASN A 583 -20.44 15.09 -28.37
C ASN A 583 -20.81 16.52 -28.76
N ALA A 584 -19.84 17.29 -29.25
CA ALA A 584 -20.07 18.66 -29.76
C ALA A 584 -21.01 18.67 -30.97
N GLY A 585 -21.76 19.76 -31.16
CA GLY A 585 -22.68 19.96 -32.28
C GLY A 585 -23.79 18.90 -32.42
N THR A 586 -24.10 18.16 -31.36
CA THR A 586 -24.96 16.98 -31.40
C THR A 586 -26.28 17.24 -30.66
N THR A 587 -27.39 16.85 -31.27
CA THR A 587 -28.72 16.92 -30.64
C THR A 587 -28.99 15.69 -29.76
N TYR A 588 -29.44 15.93 -28.53
CA TYR A 588 -29.85 14.92 -27.56
C TYR A 588 -31.31 15.13 -27.17
N TYR A 589 -32.02 14.02 -26.96
CA TYR A 589 -33.38 13.94 -26.43
C TYR A 589 -33.33 13.60 -24.96
N TYR A 590 -34.18 14.23 -24.15
CA TYR A 590 -34.29 13.93 -22.72
C TYR A 590 -35.72 14.08 -22.21
N ARG A 591 -36.08 13.29 -21.20
CA ARG A 591 -37.34 13.42 -20.44
C ARG A 591 -37.10 13.17 -18.96
N ALA A 592 -37.78 13.93 -18.12
CA ALA A 592 -37.82 13.68 -16.68
C ALA A 592 -38.77 12.52 -16.39
N VAL A 593 -38.42 11.72 -15.39
CA VAL A 593 -39.21 10.58 -14.91
C VAL A 593 -39.29 10.69 -13.40
N ALA A 594 -40.46 10.43 -12.83
CA ALA A 594 -40.64 10.39 -11.40
C ALA A 594 -41.41 9.14 -10.99
N GLN A 595 -41.09 8.61 -9.82
CA GLN A 595 -41.71 7.41 -9.31
C GLN A 595 -41.91 7.47 -7.80
N ASN A 596 -43.05 6.98 -7.31
CA ASN A 596 -43.24 6.66 -5.90
C ASN A 596 -43.87 5.25 -5.78
N ALA A 597 -44.24 4.85 -4.57
CA ALA A 597 -44.86 3.55 -4.30
C ALA A 597 -46.15 3.26 -5.09
N TYR A 598 -46.77 4.28 -5.68
CA TYR A 598 -48.07 4.22 -6.35
C TYR A 598 -47.99 4.33 -7.88
N GLY A 599 -46.80 4.59 -8.44
CA GLY A 599 -46.63 4.56 -9.89
C GLY A 599 -45.43 5.36 -10.39
N THR A 600 -45.16 5.22 -11.69
CA THR A 600 -44.16 6.00 -12.43
C THR A 600 -44.87 6.92 -13.40
N THR A 601 -44.42 8.18 -13.47
CA THR A 601 -44.90 9.16 -14.44
C THR A 601 -43.72 9.71 -15.25
N TYR A 602 -44.02 10.10 -16.49
CA TYR A 602 -43.04 10.57 -17.46
C TYR A 602 -43.40 11.98 -17.89
N GLY A 603 -42.41 12.86 -17.90
CA GLY A 603 -42.53 14.19 -18.48
C GLY A 603 -42.51 14.13 -20.01
N ASN A 604 -42.80 15.27 -20.63
CA ASN A 604 -42.65 15.47 -22.07
C ASN A 604 -41.19 15.28 -22.51
N THR A 605 -40.98 14.81 -23.74
CA THR A 605 -39.62 14.73 -24.31
C THR A 605 -39.21 16.10 -24.84
N LEU A 606 -38.04 16.58 -24.44
CA LEU A 606 -37.41 17.80 -24.94
C LEU A 606 -36.10 17.47 -25.63
N THR A 607 -35.55 18.45 -26.36
CA THR A 607 -34.25 18.33 -27.03
C THR A 607 -33.31 19.43 -26.57
N LEU A 608 -32.01 19.14 -26.63
CA LEU A 608 -30.93 20.11 -26.52
C LEU A 608 -29.91 19.82 -27.62
N THR A 609 -29.20 20.84 -28.11
CA THR A 609 -28.11 20.68 -29.08
C THR A 609 -26.86 21.32 -28.51
N THR A 610 -25.79 20.53 -28.35
CA THR A 610 -24.49 21.04 -27.88
C THR A 610 -23.88 22.00 -28.89
N THR A 611 -23.06 22.93 -28.43
CA THR A 611 -22.42 23.92 -29.30
C THR A 611 -21.39 23.25 -30.22
N ALA A 612 -21.34 23.66 -31.50
CA ALA A 612 -20.63 22.94 -32.56
C ALA A 612 -19.22 23.44 -32.89
N ASP A 613 -18.83 24.69 -32.55
CA ASP A 613 -17.66 25.32 -33.19
C ASP A 613 -16.46 25.65 -32.31
N SER A 614 -15.30 25.25 -32.84
CA SER A 614 -14.03 25.99 -32.79
C SER A 614 -14.15 27.23 -33.67
N ILE A 615 -14.05 28.43 -33.11
CA ILE A 615 -13.90 29.66 -33.91
C ILE A 615 -12.41 29.95 -34.17
N VAL A 616 -12.06 30.10 -35.45
CA VAL A 616 -10.89 30.87 -35.91
C VAL A 616 -11.01 32.29 -35.31
N PRO A 617 -9.92 32.91 -34.80
CA PRO A 617 -10.02 34.11 -33.97
C PRO A 617 -10.55 35.30 -34.77
N VAL A 618 -11.68 35.86 -34.33
CA VAL A 618 -12.03 37.25 -34.59
C VAL A 618 -11.63 38.02 -33.33
N VAL A 619 -10.63 38.91 -33.47
CA VAL A 619 -10.30 39.89 -32.43
C VAL A 619 -11.51 40.81 -32.28
N ILE A 620 -12.24 40.67 -31.18
CA ILE A 620 -13.14 41.71 -30.68
C ILE A 620 -12.66 42.04 -29.27
N ASN A 621 -12.04 43.21 -29.14
CA ASN A 621 -11.61 43.77 -27.88
C ASN A 621 -12.83 44.11 -27.03
N ASN A 622 -13.20 43.24 -26.09
CA ASN A 622 -13.92 43.63 -24.88
C ASN A 622 -13.78 42.55 -23.79
N PRO A 623 -12.89 42.73 -22.80
CA PRO A 623 -12.82 41.85 -21.64
C PRO A 623 -13.89 42.27 -20.65
N THR A 624 -15.09 41.69 -20.74
CA THR A 624 -15.97 41.59 -19.58
C THR A 624 -15.68 40.26 -18.87
N PRO A 625 -15.24 40.28 -17.60
CA PRO A 625 -14.91 39.05 -16.88
C PRO A 625 -16.17 38.24 -16.60
N VAL A 626 -16.27 37.05 -17.20
CA VAL A 626 -17.26 36.05 -16.78
C VAL A 626 -16.78 35.45 -15.46
N GLN A 627 -17.46 35.78 -14.36
CA GLN A 627 -17.25 35.14 -13.07
C GLN A 627 -17.85 33.72 -13.09
N PRO A 628 -17.32 32.77 -12.27
CA PRO A 628 -17.97 31.49 -12.04
C PRO A 628 -19.42 31.71 -11.60
N ARG A 629 -20.39 31.15 -12.33
CA ARG A 629 -21.80 31.28 -12.00
C ARG A 629 -22.16 30.24 -10.94
N VAL A 630 -22.22 30.66 -9.68
CA VAL A 630 -22.82 29.85 -8.60
C VAL A 630 -24.34 29.96 -8.74
N ILE A 631 -25.01 28.87 -9.14
CA ILE A 631 -26.47 28.80 -9.08
C ILE A 631 -26.84 28.21 -7.72
N VAL A 632 -27.18 29.08 -6.76
CA VAL A 632 -27.81 28.66 -5.51
C VAL A 632 -29.31 28.54 -5.78
N GLN A 633 -29.87 27.33 -5.80
CA GLN A 633 -31.31 27.17 -5.78
C GLN A 633 -31.80 27.23 -4.32
N GLN A 634 -32.53 28.29 -3.99
CA GLN A 634 -33.22 28.47 -2.72
C GLN A 634 -34.69 28.09 -2.85
N THR A 635 -35.18 27.42 -1.81
CA THR A 635 -36.60 27.24 -1.51
C THR A 635 -37.22 28.57 -1.08
N ALA A 636 -38.43 28.88 -1.53
CA ALA A 636 -39.25 29.89 -0.85
C ALA A 636 -40.75 29.63 -1.00
N SER A 637 -41.38 29.21 0.10
CA SER A 637 -42.54 29.90 0.69
C SER A 637 -42.83 29.33 2.09
N GLY A 638 -42.52 30.11 3.14
CA GLY A 638 -43.13 29.96 4.48
C GLY A 638 -42.47 29.05 5.53
N VAL A 639 -41.39 28.32 5.22
CA VAL A 639 -40.64 27.53 6.22
C VAL A 639 -39.16 27.91 6.18
N ALA A 640 -38.59 28.27 7.34
CA ALA A 640 -37.21 28.75 7.51
C ALA A 640 -36.15 27.77 6.93
N PRO A 641 -34.98 28.27 6.47
CA PRO A 641 -34.13 27.56 5.51
C PRO A 641 -33.55 26.23 6.00
N THR A 642 -33.54 25.30 5.03
CA THR A 642 -32.94 23.97 4.98
C THR A 642 -31.41 24.02 4.79
N VAL A 643 -30.75 22.85 4.75
CA VAL A 643 -29.28 22.73 4.62
C VAL A 643 -28.76 23.47 3.38
N THR A 644 -27.74 24.31 3.56
CA THR A 644 -27.10 25.07 2.46
C THR A 644 -25.82 24.38 1.99
N LEU A 645 -25.61 24.31 0.67
CA LEU A 645 -24.39 23.81 0.03
C LEU A 645 -23.71 24.94 -0.76
N THR A 646 -22.41 25.16 -0.54
CA THR A 646 -21.60 26.17 -1.23
C THR A 646 -20.40 25.48 -1.88
N PRO A 647 -20.47 25.17 -3.18
CA PRO A 647 -19.36 24.55 -3.92
C PRO A 647 -18.35 25.60 -4.42
N SER A 648 -17.08 25.22 -4.51
CA SER A 648 -15.96 26.05 -4.99
C SER A 648 -14.84 25.18 -5.59
N ILE A 649 -13.97 25.78 -6.40
CA ILE A 649 -12.80 25.11 -6.98
C ILE A 649 -11.57 26.01 -6.88
N ASP A 650 -10.40 25.42 -6.67
CA ASP A 650 -9.12 26.13 -6.57
C ASP A 650 -8.64 26.72 -7.90
N LYS A 651 -8.82 25.98 -9.00
CA LYS A 651 -8.42 26.39 -10.35
C LYS A 651 -9.61 26.87 -11.17
N LYS A 652 -9.56 28.16 -11.56
CA LYS A 652 -10.63 28.80 -12.35
C LYS A 652 -10.76 28.24 -13.77
N ASN A 653 -9.63 27.92 -14.41
CA ASN A 653 -9.55 27.42 -15.80
C ASN A 653 -8.58 26.21 -15.88
N PRO A 654 -8.95 25.03 -15.35
CA PRO A 654 -8.09 23.86 -15.37
C PRO A 654 -7.87 23.35 -16.80
N ARG A 655 -6.78 22.63 -17.01
CA ARG A 655 -6.38 22.02 -18.29
C ARG A 655 -6.33 20.50 -18.17
N GLY A 656 -6.33 19.80 -19.30
CA GLY A 656 -6.11 18.36 -19.33
C GLY A 656 -4.82 17.95 -18.61
N GLY A 657 -4.94 17.10 -17.60
CA GLY A 657 -3.86 16.63 -16.73
C GLY A 657 -3.65 17.43 -15.45
N ASP A 658 -4.39 18.52 -15.22
CA ASP A 658 -4.31 19.28 -13.97
C ASP A 658 -4.95 18.51 -12.80
N GLU A 659 -4.30 18.54 -11.64
CA GLU A 659 -4.94 18.28 -10.34
C GLU A 659 -5.78 19.50 -9.94
N ILE A 660 -7.01 19.27 -9.46
CA ILE A 660 -7.96 20.28 -8.98
C ILE A 660 -8.48 19.91 -7.59
N GLU A 661 -8.82 20.91 -6.80
CA GLU A 661 -9.47 20.78 -5.50
C GLU A 661 -10.89 21.36 -5.53
N TYR A 662 -11.90 20.48 -5.57
CA TYR A 662 -13.31 20.83 -5.50
C TYR A 662 -13.81 20.79 -4.04
N THR A 663 -14.24 21.94 -3.51
CA THR A 663 -14.63 22.08 -2.10
C THR A 663 -16.12 22.37 -1.95
N ILE A 664 -16.80 21.61 -1.11
CA ILE A 664 -18.22 21.76 -0.75
C ILE A 664 -18.30 22.13 0.73
N GLN A 665 -18.72 23.36 1.01
CA GLN A 665 -19.13 23.76 2.36
C GLN A 665 -20.62 23.45 2.54
N TYR A 666 -20.98 22.77 3.62
CA TYR A 666 -22.36 22.49 3.98
C TYR A 666 -22.71 23.12 5.34
N ARG A 667 -23.93 23.63 5.50
CA ARG A 667 -24.40 24.23 6.75
C ARG A 667 -25.84 23.84 7.08
N ASN A 668 -26.07 23.37 8.29
CA ASN A 668 -27.41 23.18 8.82
C ASN A 668 -27.94 24.51 9.38
N GLU A 669 -28.80 25.19 8.63
CA GLU A 669 -29.41 26.46 9.02
C GLU A 669 -30.60 26.29 9.99
N MET A 670 -30.94 25.04 10.37
CA MET A 670 -32.04 24.77 11.29
C MET A 670 -31.62 24.86 12.75
N ALA A 671 -32.57 25.26 13.60
CA ALA A 671 -32.44 25.26 15.06
C ALA A 671 -32.46 23.86 15.70
N SER A 672 -32.59 22.79 14.90
CA SER A 672 -32.61 21.40 15.35
C SER A 672 -31.57 20.57 14.60
N PRO A 673 -31.03 19.50 15.21
CA PRO A 673 -30.11 18.60 14.53
C PRO A 673 -30.81 17.85 13.39
N ILE A 674 -30.02 17.50 12.38
CA ILE A 674 -30.41 16.57 11.31
C ILE A 674 -29.61 15.30 11.42
N THR A 675 -30.25 14.18 11.08
CA THR A 675 -29.66 12.84 11.23
C THR A 675 -29.68 12.09 9.89
N ASN A 676 -28.94 10.98 9.81
CA ASN A 676 -28.77 10.19 8.59
C ASN A 676 -28.30 11.04 7.39
N VAL A 677 -27.39 11.97 7.65
CA VAL A 677 -26.93 12.92 6.63
C VAL A 677 -25.94 12.23 5.70
N THR A 678 -26.19 12.27 4.40
CA THR A 678 -25.26 11.80 3.38
C THR A 678 -25.01 12.90 2.35
N LEU A 679 -23.75 13.18 2.03
CA LEU A 679 -23.37 14.09 0.94
C LEU A 679 -22.84 13.27 -0.23
N ARG A 680 -23.48 13.36 -1.39
CA ARG A 680 -23.02 12.74 -2.63
C ARG A 680 -22.55 13.81 -3.60
N VAL A 681 -21.33 13.65 -4.11
CA VAL A 681 -20.72 14.50 -5.12
C VAL A 681 -20.63 13.74 -6.44
N GLU A 682 -21.12 14.38 -7.49
CA GLU A 682 -21.06 13.92 -8.89
C GLU A 682 -19.88 14.62 -9.58
N LEU A 683 -18.97 13.81 -10.12
CA LEU A 683 -17.83 14.28 -10.89
C LEU A 683 -18.15 14.20 -12.39
N PRO A 684 -17.73 15.19 -13.20
CA PRO A 684 -17.79 15.09 -14.65
C PRO A 684 -17.09 13.83 -15.16
N SER A 685 -17.54 13.25 -16.28
CA SER A 685 -16.88 12.10 -16.92
C SER A 685 -15.42 12.34 -17.32
N GLU A 686 -15.06 13.62 -17.46
CA GLU A 686 -13.75 14.10 -17.83
C GLU A 686 -12.84 14.35 -16.62
N VAL A 687 -13.27 13.94 -15.41
CA VAL A 687 -12.54 14.13 -14.15
C VAL A 687 -12.43 12.80 -13.42
N THR A 688 -11.21 12.42 -13.07
CA THR A 688 -10.92 11.22 -12.29
C THR A 688 -10.76 11.57 -10.81
N TYR A 689 -11.53 10.94 -9.93
CA TYR A 689 -11.37 11.08 -8.48
C TYR A 689 -9.97 10.64 -8.01
N ASP A 690 -9.35 11.41 -7.13
CA ASP A 690 -8.09 11.03 -6.47
C ASP A 690 -8.29 10.81 -4.96
N THR A 691 -8.58 11.87 -4.21
CA THR A 691 -8.70 11.81 -2.75
C THR A 691 -9.75 12.81 -2.21
N ALA A 692 -10.08 12.75 -0.92
CA ALA A 692 -10.95 13.74 -0.26
C ALA A 692 -10.60 13.94 1.22
N THR A 693 -10.98 15.07 1.81
CA THR A 693 -10.73 15.39 3.24
C THR A 693 -11.47 14.48 4.21
N LEU A 694 -12.66 14.01 3.81
CA LEU A 694 -13.39 12.95 4.49
C LEU A 694 -13.42 11.73 3.57
N LYS A 695 -13.23 10.52 4.11
CA LYS A 695 -13.28 9.31 3.28
C LYS A 695 -14.72 9.04 2.82
N PRO A 696 -14.97 8.81 1.52
CA PRO A 696 -16.31 8.47 1.06
C PRO A 696 -16.75 7.09 1.57
N SER A 697 -18.02 6.97 1.96
CA SER A 697 -18.71 5.72 2.27
C SER A 697 -18.95 4.86 1.02
N VAL A 698 -19.10 5.49 -0.14
CA VAL A 698 -19.19 4.84 -1.46
C VAL A 698 -18.43 5.66 -2.49
N SER A 699 -17.59 5.03 -3.30
CA SER A 699 -16.94 5.65 -4.45
C SER A 699 -17.21 4.81 -5.69
N THR A 700 -17.67 5.45 -6.75
CA THR A 700 -17.81 4.90 -8.10
C THR A 700 -17.02 5.79 -9.07
N ASP A 701 -16.81 5.31 -10.30
CA ASP A 701 -16.00 6.01 -11.31
C ASP A 701 -16.38 7.51 -11.51
N ASN A 702 -17.66 7.88 -11.27
CA ASN A 702 -18.18 9.24 -11.48
C ASN A 702 -18.88 9.85 -10.26
N SER A 703 -18.79 9.23 -9.07
CA SER A 703 -19.38 9.84 -7.87
C SER A 703 -18.77 9.36 -6.57
N VAL A 704 -18.75 10.25 -5.58
CA VAL A 704 -18.30 9.96 -4.22
C VAL A 704 -19.38 10.33 -3.21
N THR A 705 -19.69 9.45 -2.28
CA THR A 705 -20.70 9.66 -1.23
C THR A 705 -20.05 9.64 0.13
N PHE A 706 -20.39 10.57 1.00
CA PHE A 706 -19.91 10.71 2.37
C PHE A 706 -21.08 10.52 3.33
N ASP A 707 -20.89 9.72 4.37
CA ASP A 707 -21.81 9.66 5.51
C ASP A 707 -21.35 10.68 6.55
N LEU A 708 -22.19 11.67 6.81
CA LEU A 708 -21.93 12.77 7.75
C LEU A 708 -22.65 12.54 9.09
N GLY A 709 -23.44 11.47 9.21
CA GLY A 709 -24.14 11.10 10.44
C GLY A 709 -25.15 12.17 10.87
N THR A 710 -24.86 12.83 12.00
CA THR A 710 -25.70 13.88 12.58
C THR A 710 -25.01 15.23 12.47
N ILE A 711 -25.67 16.21 11.84
CA ILE A 711 -25.20 17.61 11.85
C ILE A 711 -26.05 18.37 12.86
N THR A 712 -25.38 18.95 13.85
CA THR A 712 -26.03 19.73 14.90
C THR A 712 -26.65 21.02 14.36
N ALA A 713 -27.54 21.62 15.13
CA ALA A 713 -28.18 22.88 14.76
C ALA A 713 -27.14 23.99 14.53
N ASN A 714 -27.32 24.80 13.48
CA ASN A 714 -26.48 25.97 13.16
C ASN A 714 -24.98 25.69 12.96
N THR A 715 -24.59 24.44 12.65
CA THR A 715 -23.19 24.09 12.37
C THR A 715 -22.93 23.89 10.90
N GLN A 716 -21.65 24.03 10.53
CA GLN A 716 -21.17 23.86 9.17
C GLN A 716 -19.97 22.93 9.14
N GLY A 717 -19.74 22.31 7.97
CA GLY A 717 -18.55 21.53 7.68
C GLY A 717 -18.10 21.74 6.24
N VAL A 718 -16.95 21.18 5.91
CA VAL A 718 -16.32 21.32 4.59
C VAL A 718 -15.79 19.97 4.14
N ILE A 719 -16.06 19.61 2.88
CA ILE A 719 -15.44 18.48 2.21
C ILE A 719 -14.69 18.99 0.99
N THR A 720 -13.41 18.68 0.88
CA THR A 720 -12.60 18.96 -0.30
C THR A 720 -12.27 17.66 -1.00
N ILE A 721 -12.46 17.62 -2.30
CA ILE A 721 -12.19 16.49 -3.20
C ILE A 721 -11.04 16.90 -4.12
N LYS A 722 -9.96 16.13 -4.09
CA LYS A 722 -8.90 16.20 -5.09
C LYS A 722 -9.27 15.31 -6.25
N ALA A 723 -9.11 15.83 -7.45
CA ALA A 723 -9.39 15.09 -8.67
C ALA A 723 -8.44 15.53 -9.80
N ILE A 724 -8.28 14.68 -10.81
CA ILE A 724 -7.42 14.94 -11.97
C ILE A 724 -8.31 15.14 -13.20
N VAL A 725 -8.11 16.24 -13.92
CA VAL A 725 -8.79 16.47 -15.20
C VAL A 725 -8.16 15.57 -16.27
N ASN A 726 -8.98 14.81 -16.99
CA ASN A 726 -8.51 13.86 -17.99
C ASN A 726 -7.76 14.58 -19.13
N ARG A 727 -6.60 14.05 -19.54
CA ARG A 727 -5.75 14.67 -20.58
C ARG A 727 -6.40 14.77 -21.96
N THR A 728 -7.49 14.03 -22.18
CA THR A 728 -8.24 13.99 -23.44
C THR A 728 -9.31 15.08 -23.54
N ILE A 729 -9.50 15.90 -22.51
CA ILE A 729 -10.47 17.00 -22.55
C ILE A 729 -10.01 18.10 -23.51
N ASP A 730 -10.94 18.66 -24.28
CA ASP A 730 -10.63 19.76 -25.18
C ASP A 730 -10.67 21.11 -24.46
N ALA A 731 -9.95 22.09 -24.99
CA ALA A 731 -10.13 23.48 -24.57
C ALA A 731 -11.57 23.93 -24.84
N GLU A 732 -12.11 24.80 -23.98
CA GLU A 732 -13.50 25.29 -24.01
C GLU A 732 -14.58 24.24 -23.65
N ASP A 733 -14.19 23.00 -23.35
CA ASP A 733 -15.09 22.06 -22.67
C ASP A 733 -15.45 22.57 -21.27
N THR A 734 -16.59 22.11 -20.76
CA THR A 734 -17.14 22.56 -19.48
C THR A 734 -17.26 21.40 -18.50
N LEU A 735 -16.65 21.55 -17.34
CA LEU A 735 -16.76 20.66 -16.19
C LEU A 735 -17.92 21.12 -15.31
N ILE A 736 -18.91 20.25 -15.08
CA ILE A 736 -20.02 20.52 -14.16
C ILE A 736 -19.97 19.55 -12.98
N PHE A 737 -19.69 20.06 -11.79
CA PHE A 737 -19.73 19.31 -10.55
C PHE A 737 -21.11 19.41 -9.91
N GLY A 738 -21.61 18.30 -9.38
CA GLY A 738 -22.87 18.26 -8.62
C GLY A 738 -22.63 17.85 -7.18
N ALA A 739 -23.37 18.41 -6.23
CA ALA A 739 -23.35 17.98 -4.83
C ALA A 739 -24.77 17.90 -4.30
N THR A 740 -25.15 16.75 -3.72
CA THR A 740 -26.48 16.49 -3.17
C THR A 740 -26.36 16.00 -1.73
N ILE A 741 -27.03 16.68 -0.81
CA ILE A 741 -27.10 16.28 0.60
C ILE A 741 -28.49 15.75 0.93
N ASN A 742 -28.56 14.52 1.42
CA ASN A 742 -29.79 13.88 1.88
C ASN A 742 -29.77 13.78 3.40
N TYR A 743 -30.89 14.03 4.07
CA TYR A 743 -30.96 14.00 5.54
C TYR A 743 -32.37 13.75 6.06
N THR A 744 -32.46 13.39 7.34
CA THR A 744 -33.71 13.29 8.09
C THR A 744 -33.85 14.51 8.99
N ASN A 745 -34.97 15.24 8.85
CA ASN A 745 -35.25 16.41 9.69
C ASN A 745 -35.76 15.99 11.09
N ALA A 746 -35.92 16.96 12.00
CA ALA A 746 -36.40 16.72 13.36
C ALA A 746 -37.81 16.10 13.47
N ARG A 747 -38.57 16.04 12.38
CA ARG A 747 -39.89 15.40 12.29
C ARG A 747 -39.80 13.97 11.72
N ASN A 748 -38.60 13.40 11.63
CA ASN A 748 -38.32 12.11 10.99
C ASN A 748 -38.72 12.05 9.51
N GLN A 749 -38.68 13.19 8.82
CA GLN A 749 -38.99 13.27 7.39
C GLN A 749 -37.69 13.37 6.58
N PHE A 750 -37.60 12.57 5.51
CA PHE A 750 -36.51 12.66 4.54
C PHE A 750 -36.57 13.99 3.77
N GLN A 751 -35.41 14.60 3.56
CA GLN A 751 -35.20 15.84 2.80
C GLN A 751 -33.92 15.74 1.97
N SER A 752 -33.82 16.54 0.91
CA SER A 752 -32.64 16.63 0.05
C SER A 752 -32.37 18.07 -0.38
N ALA A 753 -31.11 18.45 -0.58
CA ALA A 753 -30.70 19.71 -1.18
C ALA A 753 -29.53 19.48 -2.16
N THR A 754 -29.45 20.27 -3.24
CA THR A 754 -28.43 20.10 -4.28
C THR A 754 -27.81 21.44 -4.70
N ALA A 755 -26.51 21.43 -5.03
CA ALA A 755 -25.80 22.56 -5.63
C ALA A 755 -24.93 22.10 -6.81
N TYR A 756 -24.64 23.03 -7.72
CA TYR A 756 -23.82 22.79 -8.92
C TYR A 756 -22.72 23.84 -9.05
N LEU A 757 -21.57 23.43 -9.59
CA LEU A 757 -20.47 24.32 -9.97
C LEU A 757 -20.05 24.04 -11.41
N THR A 758 -19.95 25.10 -12.22
CA THR A 758 -19.56 25.04 -13.62
C THR A 758 -18.19 25.69 -13.82
N VAL A 759 -17.28 25.01 -14.51
CA VAL A 759 -15.89 25.43 -14.73
C VAL A 759 -15.51 25.23 -16.20
N LEU A 760 -14.88 26.24 -16.81
CA LEU A 760 -14.45 26.21 -18.21
C LEU A 760 -13.00 25.71 -18.33
N VAL A 761 -12.71 24.85 -19.31
CA VAL A 761 -11.37 24.31 -19.55
C VAL A 761 -10.55 25.29 -20.39
N GLY A 762 -9.32 25.60 -19.94
CA GLY A 762 -8.47 26.59 -20.60
C GLY A 762 -7.75 26.07 -21.85
N SER A 763 -7.46 26.97 -22.80
CA SER A 763 -6.68 26.68 -24.02
C SER A 763 -5.16 26.54 -23.75
N GLY A 764 -4.57 25.38 -24.06
CA GLY A 764 -3.11 25.16 -24.10
C GLY A 764 -2.67 23.72 -23.77
N VAL A 765 -1.72 23.17 -24.56
CA VAL A 765 -1.18 21.81 -24.33
C VAL A 765 -0.26 21.80 -23.11
N ALA A 766 -0.48 20.88 -22.17
CA ALA A 766 0.43 20.64 -21.05
C ALA A 766 1.72 19.99 -21.57
N GLY A 767 2.71 20.81 -21.92
CA GLY A 767 4.02 20.38 -22.38
C GLY A 767 5.12 21.27 -21.80
N LEU A 768 5.98 20.67 -20.98
CA LEU A 768 7.34 21.09 -20.62
C LEU A 768 7.66 22.59 -20.77
N ALA A 769 7.43 23.37 -19.71
CA ALA A 769 8.15 24.62 -19.47
C ALA A 769 8.73 24.55 -18.06
N SER A 770 9.96 24.03 -17.92
CA SER A 770 11.19 24.84 -17.97
C SER A 770 11.20 25.84 -16.82
N LEU A 771 11.98 25.54 -15.77
CA LEU A 771 12.80 26.39 -14.85
C LEU A 771 12.53 27.91 -14.69
N ILE A 772 11.38 28.42 -15.11
CA ILE A 772 10.95 29.81 -15.17
C ILE A 772 9.82 30.05 -14.14
N SER A 773 9.13 29.00 -13.68
CA SER A 773 8.18 29.09 -12.57
C SER A 773 8.84 29.24 -11.18
N VAL A 774 10.17 29.04 -11.08
CA VAL A 774 10.95 29.36 -9.88
C VAL A 774 11.19 30.88 -9.72
N PHE A 775 10.97 31.67 -10.78
CA PHE A 775 11.05 33.14 -10.73
C PHE A 775 9.69 33.85 -10.73
N GLY A 776 8.59 33.12 -10.91
CA GLY A 776 7.22 33.68 -10.93
C GLY A 776 6.68 34.12 -9.58
N ASN A 777 7.31 33.68 -8.48
CA ASN A 777 6.98 34.09 -7.10
C ASN A 777 7.98 35.10 -6.50
N LEU A 778 8.89 35.67 -7.31
CA LEU A 778 9.84 36.70 -6.84
C LEU A 778 9.36 38.15 -7.06
N PHE A 779 8.21 38.35 -7.71
CA PHE A 779 7.64 39.68 -7.94
C PHE A 779 6.22 39.79 -7.36
N SER A 780 6.12 39.60 -6.04
CA SER A 780 4.96 40.07 -5.29
C SER A 780 5.02 41.60 -5.14
N TYR A 781 3.83 42.19 -4.95
CA TYR A 781 3.45 43.60 -5.04
C TYR A 781 4.43 44.69 -4.53
N TRP A 782 5.41 44.37 -3.69
CA TRP A 782 6.43 45.32 -3.23
C TRP A 782 7.40 45.79 -4.34
N PHE A 783 7.66 44.99 -5.37
CA PHE A 783 8.60 45.37 -6.45
C PHE A 783 7.98 46.39 -7.42
N VAL A 784 6.66 46.33 -7.63
CA VAL A 784 5.91 47.35 -8.38
C VAL A 784 5.86 48.65 -7.58
N ASP A 785 5.68 48.57 -6.25
CA ASP A 785 5.74 49.75 -5.37
C ASP A 785 7.16 50.35 -5.30
N LEU A 786 8.21 49.52 -5.40
CA LEU A 786 9.61 49.98 -5.46
C LEU A 786 9.91 50.68 -6.80
N ILE A 787 9.43 50.15 -7.93
CA ILE A 787 9.59 50.78 -9.25
C ILE A 787 8.74 52.05 -9.35
N LEU A 788 7.53 52.06 -8.80
CA LEU A 788 6.68 53.25 -8.76
C LEU A 788 7.28 54.32 -7.83
N GLY A 789 7.86 53.92 -6.69
CA GLY A 789 8.61 54.79 -5.79
C GLY A 789 9.89 55.35 -6.42
N LEU A 790 10.62 54.55 -7.21
CA LEU A 790 11.80 55.00 -7.97
C LEU A 790 11.42 55.93 -9.13
N LEU A 791 10.31 55.70 -9.82
CA LEU A 791 9.81 56.57 -10.88
C LEU A 791 9.27 57.90 -10.34
N ILE A 792 8.59 57.89 -9.19
CA ILE A 792 8.16 59.11 -8.49
C ILE A 792 9.38 59.85 -7.94
N GLY A 793 10.35 59.15 -7.36
CA GLY A 793 11.62 59.73 -6.90
C GLY A 793 12.43 60.35 -8.03
N PHE A 794 12.50 59.69 -9.20
CA PHE A 794 13.17 60.21 -10.39
C PHE A 794 12.41 61.41 -11.01
N GLY A 795 11.07 61.40 -10.96
CA GLY A 795 10.23 62.53 -11.36
C GLY A 795 10.39 63.76 -10.47
N ILE A 796 10.44 63.57 -9.14
CA ILE A 796 10.69 64.66 -8.16
C ILE A 796 12.12 65.18 -8.29
N TYR A 797 13.12 64.30 -8.44
CA TYR A 797 14.50 64.69 -8.69
C TYR A 797 14.64 65.51 -9.97
N HIS A 798 14.00 65.07 -11.07
CA HIS A 798 14.05 65.79 -12.35
C HIS A 798 13.23 67.10 -12.35
N PHE A 799 12.22 67.23 -11.48
CA PHE A 799 11.47 68.48 -11.30
C PHE A 799 12.27 69.53 -10.50
N PHE A 800 12.96 69.12 -9.43
CA PHE A 800 13.74 70.04 -8.58
C PHE A 800 15.16 70.34 -9.09
N VAL A 801 15.80 69.43 -9.82
CA VAL A 801 17.13 69.69 -10.42
C VAL A 801 17.00 70.60 -11.65
N ARG A 802 15.90 70.50 -12.41
CA ARG A 802 15.67 71.35 -13.59
C ARG A 802 15.26 72.79 -13.24
N GLN A 803 14.61 73.02 -12.11
CA GLN A 803 14.39 74.38 -11.58
C GLN A 803 15.67 75.07 -11.10
N LYS A 804 16.74 74.32 -10.79
CA LYS A 804 18.05 74.91 -10.44
C LYS A 804 18.94 75.24 -11.64
N GLU A 805 18.61 74.73 -12.83
CA GLU A 805 19.32 75.06 -14.08
C GLU A 805 18.66 76.20 -14.87
N GLU A 806 17.41 76.57 -14.57
CA GLU A 806 16.76 77.76 -15.16
C GLU A 806 17.08 79.08 -14.42
N ASP A 807 17.62 79.04 -13.19
CA ASP A 807 18.14 80.23 -12.48
C ASP A 807 19.62 80.59 -12.82
N VAL A 808 20.27 79.82 -13.70
CA VAL A 808 21.65 80.09 -14.19
C VAL A 808 21.66 80.53 -15.67
N LEU A 809 20.50 80.66 -16.32
CA LEU A 809 20.35 81.22 -17.68
C LEU A 809 19.54 82.52 -17.73
N VAL A 810 19.37 83.20 -16.58
CA VAL A 810 19.05 84.63 -16.50
C VAL A 810 20.02 85.31 -15.51
N LYS A 811 21.31 85.33 -15.87
CA LYS A 811 22.26 86.41 -15.54
C LYS A 811 23.53 86.34 -16.38
#